data_AF-A0A2V9WVH7-F1
#
_entry.id   AF-A0A2V9WVH7-F1
#
_cell.length_a   1.000
_cell.length_b   1.000
_cell.length_c   1.000
_cell.angle_alpha   90.00
_cell.angle_beta   90.00
_cell.angle_gamma   90.00
#
_symmetry.space_group_name_H-M   'P 1'
#
loop_
_entity.id
_entity.type
_entity.pdbx_description
1 polymer ?
#
loop_
_entity_poly.entity_id
_entity_poly.type
_entity_poly.pdbx_seq_one_letter_code
_entity_poly.pdbx_strand_id
1 'polypeptide(L)'
;MLTISKPLSAGQAQAYHKEEFANAQQNYYSEGHRIRGEWHGKLAEQWGLKGEVNEEHFERLASGQHPITGEQLVRHQTAREYVNERGETVSTMEHRAGWDATFSAPKSVSLTALVGGEDGVRQAHRDSVKVALDEMERCVQARISGNHPAETTGKWVAASFEHDSARPVNGYAAPQLHTHVVFFNLTETENGESRALQPHELYRSQQYATAIYRSELALRLKGLGYHVERGKSGQPEITGYTREYLEASSPRSQQIRKYLEQRGVRGAGAAQIAAHQTRDGRLPTITHEEMQARHRDMAMQFGQQPDQVIRAAHERRVEQNPPQKQQHLESALTYAQEKNLERHAVTYEYELMRDALKRSMGEASFAEVREGFDKRVQSGDLIEVERKSTRAFTTEQMIGYEQDTITEMRRGQNQNKPLVSSETWRYIEERHPHLSASQRAAVEQIVTSHDKITGLEGVAGTGKTTSLVVIREAAEQEGYKVFGLAPTSRAAHKLAESGIESGTLQRHLVREKRPDNGQKRLYILDESSLASTKQMNDLLHRLHGADRVLLVGDKRQHEAVEAGRPYQQLQEAGMQTARLHEVVRQKDPALKEVVEQLARGDVRGAIVNLDQQGRVREIVGREERLSEIAREYAREPQGTLVISPDNESRRELNALIHREMQGRGDVSQKQYKLRVLNSRQEMTGADRQWAGQYEEGDVVRYMRGSKVMGIEPGEYARVDRVDPRENRITIERENGVQQTYDPRRLSGVAVYHEVQREFSQGDRVQFTSPSRELHVTNRELGTVEGVSNAGNLEIRMDSGREVRFNIREHPHLDYGYAVTSHSSQGQTAERVLVHVDTDKGELLVNNRFAYVSVSRGQYDAQIYTNDRSELAWNLSRDNSQRTATETQQEQQAVPKIEPTSPQQEQGHNLGIGLA
;
A
#
# COMPACT_ATOMS: atom_id res chain seq x y z
N MET A 1 2.28 -20.49 1.27
CA MET A 1 1.90 -19.11 1.61
C MET A 1 2.04 -19.00 3.10
N LEU A 2 2.60 -17.90 3.61
CA LEU A 2 2.68 -17.65 5.05
C LEU A 2 1.44 -16.87 5.51
N THR A 3 0.76 -17.36 6.53
CA THR A 3 -0.32 -16.65 7.23
C THR A 3 0.05 -16.48 8.69
N ILE A 4 0.04 -15.24 9.21
CA ILE A 4 0.28 -14.96 10.63
C ILE A 4 -1.06 -14.73 11.33
N SER A 5 -1.26 -15.40 12.46
CA SER A 5 -2.49 -15.29 13.26
C SER A 5 -2.64 -13.92 13.95
N LYS A 6 -3.78 -13.69 14.59
CA LYS A 6 -3.87 -12.70 15.68
C LYS A 6 -2.98 -13.16 16.85
N PRO A 7 -2.54 -12.24 17.74
CA PRO A 7 -1.74 -12.63 18.91
C PRO A 7 -2.46 -13.69 19.74
N LEU A 8 -1.70 -14.70 20.19
CA LEU A 8 -2.17 -15.77 21.07
C LEU A 8 -1.98 -15.37 22.53
N SER A 9 -2.95 -15.66 23.39
CA SER A 9 -2.72 -15.66 24.84
C SER A 9 -1.92 -16.89 25.29
N ALA A 10 -1.40 -16.86 26.51
CA ALA A 10 -0.66 -18.02 27.06
C ALA A 10 -1.54 -19.27 27.08
N GLY A 11 -2.79 -19.16 27.56
CA GLY A 11 -3.74 -20.28 27.57
C GLY A 11 -4.06 -20.80 26.15
N GLN A 12 -4.22 -19.89 25.18
CA GLN A 12 -4.45 -20.28 23.78
C GLN A 12 -3.26 -21.03 23.18
N ALA A 13 -2.05 -20.52 23.39
CA ALA A 13 -0.83 -21.15 22.87
C ALA A 13 -0.62 -22.55 23.47
N GLN A 14 -0.85 -22.71 24.78
CA GLN A 14 -0.74 -24.00 25.47
C GLN A 14 -1.83 -25.00 25.03
N ALA A 15 -3.08 -24.54 24.90
CA ALA A 15 -4.16 -25.37 24.40
C ALA A 15 -3.92 -25.81 22.95
N TYR A 16 -3.50 -24.89 22.07
CA TYR A 16 -3.16 -25.22 20.69
C TYR A 16 -1.99 -26.20 20.61
N HIS A 17 -0.96 -26.04 21.45
CA HIS A 17 0.14 -27.01 21.51
C HIS A 17 -0.36 -28.42 21.84
N LYS A 18 -1.22 -28.58 22.84
CA LYS A 18 -1.74 -29.89 23.27
C LYS A 18 -2.75 -30.49 22.30
N GLU A 19 -3.64 -29.67 21.75
CA GLU A 19 -4.81 -30.17 20.99
C GLU A 19 -4.61 -30.18 19.48
N GLU A 20 -3.79 -29.28 18.96
CA GLU A 20 -3.65 -29.02 17.52
C GLU A 20 -2.20 -29.25 17.06
N PHE A 21 -1.18 -28.62 17.65
CA PHE A 21 0.19 -28.68 17.13
C PHE A 21 0.92 -29.99 17.40
N ALA A 22 0.80 -30.57 18.60
CA ALA A 22 1.47 -31.80 18.98
C ALA A 22 0.59 -33.06 18.83
N ASN A 23 -0.67 -32.91 18.44
CA ASN A 23 -1.64 -34.01 18.42
C ASN A 23 -1.53 -34.86 17.14
N ALA A 24 -1.17 -36.14 17.30
CA ALA A 24 -1.02 -37.09 16.19
C ALA A 24 -2.35 -37.43 15.47
N GLN A 25 -3.51 -37.20 16.08
CA GLN A 25 -4.82 -37.55 15.48
C GLN A 25 -5.19 -36.68 14.26
N GLN A 26 -4.48 -35.58 14.02
CA GLN A 26 -4.68 -34.71 12.85
C GLN A 26 -3.67 -34.98 11.72
N ASN A 27 -2.70 -35.89 11.91
CA ASN A 27 -1.74 -36.27 10.87
C ASN A 27 -2.00 -37.70 10.41
N TYR A 28 -2.34 -37.86 9.14
CA TYR A 28 -2.71 -39.14 8.52
C TYR A 28 -1.62 -39.67 7.57
N TYR A 29 -0.43 -39.04 7.53
CA TYR A 29 0.74 -39.47 6.75
C TYR A 29 2.02 -39.64 7.58
N SER A 30 2.00 -39.23 8.85
CA SER A 30 3.08 -39.44 9.82
C SER A 30 2.72 -40.64 10.71
N GLU A 31 3.53 -41.71 10.71
CA GLU A 31 3.21 -42.94 11.48
C GLU A 31 3.03 -42.66 12.99
N GLY A 32 1.78 -42.73 13.48
CA GLY A 32 1.40 -43.12 14.85
C GLY A 32 2.08 -42.45 16.07
N HIS A 33 2.89 -41.43 15.89
CA HIS A 33 3.71 -40.82 16.94
C HIS A 33 3.43 -39.31 17.02
N ARG A 34 3.51 -38.75 18.24
CA ARG A 34 3.35 -37.32 18.55
C ARG A 34 4.11 -36.49 17.52
N ILE A 35 3.49 -35.42 17.00
CA ILE A 35 4.16 -34.51 16.05
C ILE A 35 5.37 -33.93 16.78
N ARG A 36 6.57 -34.31 16.34
CA ARG A 36 7.82 -33.86 16.94
C ARG A 36 8.10 -32.45 16.43
N GLY A 37 7.85 -31.46 17.27
CA GLY A 37 8.18 -30.07 16.93
C GLY A 37 9.70 -29.85 16.93
N GLU A 38 10.18 -28.87 16.17
CA GLU A 38 11.59 -28.48 16.16
C GLU A 38 11.78 -27.03 16.60
N TRP A 39 12.80 -26.77 17.42
CA TRP A 39 13.19 -25.42 17.82
C TRP A 39 13.89 -24.67 16.68
N HIS A 40 13.66 -23.36 16.62
CA HIS A 40 14.25 -22.46 15.63
C HIS A 40 14.57 -21.09 16.24
N GLY A 41 15.58 -20.42 15.70
CA GLY A 41 15.98 -19.05 16.07
C GLY A 41 17.24 -18.99 16.96
N LYS A 42 17.94 -17.86 16.90
CA LYS A 42 19.19 -17.62 17.64
C LYS A 42 19.04 -17.71 19.15
N LEU A 43 17.89 -17.32 19.71
CA LEU A 43 17.67 -17.48 21.16
C LEU A 43 17.52 -18.95 21.52
N ALA A 44 16.91 -19.77 20.65
CA ALA A 44 16.86 -21.21 20.85
C ALA A 44 18.26 -21.81 20.85
N GLU A 45 19.12 -21.39 19.92
CA GLU A 45 20.53 -21.82 19.85
C GLU A 45 21.32 -21.37 21.10
N GLN A 46 21.18 -20.10 21.50
CA GLN A 46 21.83 -19.50 22.66
C GLN A 46 21.46 -20.22 23.96
N TRP A 47 20.21 -20.64 24.10
CA TRP A 47 19.74 -21.40 25.26
C TRP A 47 19.93 -22.91 25.12
N GLY A 48 20.56 -23.39 24.04
CA GLY A 48 20.81 -24.82 23.82
C GLY A 48 19.54 -25.65 23.60
N LEU A 49 18.44 -25.04 23.18
CA LEU A 49 17.22 -25.74 22.78
C LEU A 49 17.47 -26.46 21.44
N LYS A 50 17.70 -27.78 21.51
CA LYS A 50 17.99 -28.62 20.34
C LYS A 50 17.04 -29.80 20.27
N GLY A 51 16.72 -30.21 19.04
CA GLY A 51 15.87 -31.38 18.79
C GLY A 51 14.39 -31.09 19.08
N GLU A 52 13.71 -32.09 19.65
CA GLU A 52 12.27 -32.06 19.84
C GLU A 52 11.81 -30.97 20.83
N VAL A 53 10.68 -30.32 20.51
CA VAL A 53 10.05 -29.32 21.38
C VAL A 53 9.56 -29.97 22.67
N ASN A 54 10.21 -29.61 23.78
CA ASN A 54 9.80 -30.01 25.12
C ASN A 54 8.59 -29.17 25.58
N GLU A 55 7.58 -29.83 26.13
CA GLU A 55 6.32 -29.20 26.54
C GLU A 55 6.51 -28.17 27.67
N GLU A 56 7.36 -28.44 28.66
CA GLU A 56 7.65 -27.50 29.76
C GLU A 56 8.37 -26.25 29.24
N HIS A 57 9.33 -26.42 28.32
CA HIS A 57 10.02 -25.29 27.70
C HIS A 57 9.05 -24.43 26.87
N PHE A 58 8.14 -25.06 26.12
CA PHE A 58 7.10 -24.36 25.35
C PHE A 58 6.16 -23.58 26.26
N GLU A 59 5.68 -24.19 27.34
CA GLU A 59 4.77 -23.55 28.31
C GLU A 59 5.44 -22.34 28.97
N ARG A 60 6.70 -22.45 29.39
CA ARG A 60 7.48 -21.34 29.96
C ARG A 60 7.64 -20.18 28.99
N LEU A 61 8.02 -20.46 27.74
CA LEU A 61 8.16 -19.43 26.71
C LEU A 61 6.82 -18.76 26.40
N ALA A 62 5.72 -19.51 26.35
CA ALA A 62 4.37 -18.96 26.18
C ALA A 62 3.93 -18.04 27.33
N SER A 63 4.49 -18.24 28.53
CA SER A 63 4.29 -17.36 29.69
C SER A 63 5.33 -16.22 29.78
N GLY A 64 6.20 -16.07 28.78
CA GLY A 64 7.24 -15.04 28.75
C GLY A 64 8.40 -15.29 29.72
N GLN A 65 8.66 -16.56 30.05
CA GLN A 65 9.72 -17.00 30.96
C GLN A 65 10.86 -17.66 30.21
N HIS A 66 12.06 -17.62 30.81
CA HIS A 66 13.22 -18.34 30.31
C HIS A 66 12.97 -19.86 30.35
N PRO A 67 13.22 -20.60 29.27
CA PRO A 67 12.83 -22.01 29.16
C PRO A 67 13.54 -22.92 30.16
N ILE A 68 14.80 -22.61 30.49
CA ILE A 68 15.62 -23.39 31.44
C ILE A 68 15.47 -22.88 32.89
N THR A 69 15.77 -21.60 33.15
CA THR A 69 15.81 -21.05 34.52
C THR A 69 14.44 -20.70 35.10
N GLY A 70 13.41 -20.51 34.28
CA GLY A 70 12.09 -20.05 34.71
C GLY A 70 12.03 -18.56 35.07
N GLU A 71 13.11 -17.80 34.86
CA GLU A 71 13.15 -16.35 35.10
C GLU A 71 12.13 -15.62 34.21
N GLN A 72 11.42 -14.63 34.75
CA GLN A 72 10.45 -13.85 33.99
C GLN A 72 11.18 -12.82 33.10
N LEU A 73 11.15 -13.02 31.79
CA LEU A 73 11.92 -12.20 30.83
C LEU A 73 11.13 -11.00 30.29
N VAL A 74 9.80 -11.13 30.20
CA VAL A 74 8.90 -10.05 29.77
C VAL A 74 7.73 -9.90 30.74
N ARG A 75 7.20 -8.67 30.87
CA ARG A 75 6.12 -8.39 31.82
C ARG A 75 4.86 -9.20 31.50
N HIS A 76 4.49 -10.09 32.42
CA HIS A 76 3.25 -10.85 32.37
C HIS A 76 2.11 -10.01 32.98
N GLN A 77 1.10 -9.65 32.18
CA GLN A 77 -0.10 -8.98 32.67
C GLN A 77 -1.28 -9.94 32.58
N THR A 78 -1.91 -10.22 33.72
CA THR A 78 -3.19 -10.91 33.79
C THR A 78 -4.32 -9.95 33.45
N ALA A 79 -5.27 -10.40 32.63
CA ALA A 79 -6.48 -9.63 32.34
C ALA A 79 -7.21 -9.31 33.64
N ARG A 80 -7.58 -8.04 33.80
CA ARG A 80 -8.40 -7.53 34.90
C ARG A 80 -9.66 -6.95 34.31
N GLU A 81 -10.80 -7.37 34.82
CA GLU A 81 -12.07 -6.77 34.46
C GLU A 81 -12.31 -5.58 35.39
N TYR A 82 -12.60 -4.42 34.79
CA TYR A 82 -13.08 -3.26 35.53
C TYR A 82 -14.28 -2.67 34.81
N VAL A 83 -15.20 -2.11 35.58
CA VAL A 83 -16.34 -1.39 35.02
C VAL A 83 -15.87 0.04 34.76
N ASN A 84 -15.92 0.50 33.51
CA ASN A 84 -15.52 1.86 33.16
C ASN A 84 -16.56 2.88 33.69
N GLU A 85 -16.25 4.18 33.57
CA GLU A 85 -17.15 5.28 33.99
C GLU A 85 -18.54 5.26 33.31
N ARG A 86 -18.72 4.42 32.28
CA ARG A 86 -19.95 4.25 31.51
C ARG A 86 -20.73 2.98 31.87
N GLY A 87 -20.29 2.20 32.86
CA GLY A 87 -20.96 0.98 33.29
C GLY A 87 -20.62 -0.26 32.45
N GLU A 88 -19.64 -0.19 31.55
CA GLU A 88 -19.23 -1.29 30.70
C GLU A 88 -18.08 -2.07 31.35
N THR A 89 -18.18 -3.40 31.39
CA THR A 89 -17.08 -4.26 31.82
C THR A 89 -15.99 -4.28 30.75
N VAL A 90 -14.90 -3.58 31.02
CA VAL A 90 -13.70 -3.54 30.17
C VAL A 90 -12.68 -4.52 30.75
N SER A 91 -12.28 -5.51 29.97
CA SER A 91 -11.18 -6.42 30.30
C SER A 91 -9.86 -5.82 29.83
N THR A 92 -8.87 -5.67 30.71
CA THR A 92 -7.54 -5.19 30.33
C THR A 92 -6.85 -6.20 29.41
N MET A 93 -5.97 -5.71 28.51
CA MET A 93 -5.20 -6.59 27.62
C MET A 93 -4.43 -7.68 28.39
N GLU A 94 -4.69 -8.94 28.03
CA GLU A 94 -3.95 -10.11 28.52
C GLU A 94 -2.52 -10.15 27.92
N HIS A 95 -1.59 -10.82 28.62
CA HIS A 95 -0.27 -11.15 28.09
C HIS A 95 -0.38 -11.88 26.74
N ARG A 96 0.30 -11.35 25.74
CA ARG A 96 0.45 -11.99 24.42
C ARG A 96 1.63 -12.94 24.47
N ALA A 97 1.37 -14.24 24.36
CA ALA A 97 2.36 -15.30 24.36
C ALA A 97 3.20 -15.33 23.09
N GLY A 98 2.57 -15.01 21.95
CA GLY A 98 3.21 -15.12 20.64
C GLY A 98 2.19 -15.11 19.51
N TRP A 99 2.60 -15.65 18.37
CA TRP A 99 1.78 -15.78 17.17
C TRP A 99 2.06 -17.11 16.47
N ASP A 100 1.08 -17.60 15.73
CA ASP A 100 1.24 -18.75 14.83
C ASP A 100 1.43 -18.26 13.38
N ALA A 101 2.53 -18.65 12.78
CA ALA A 101 2.90 -18.44 11.39
C ALA A 101 2.74 -19.77 10.63
N THR A 102 1.69 -19.90 9.84
CA THR A 102 1.44 -21.13 9.07
C THR A 102 1.96 -21.01 7.64
N PHE A 103 2.94 -21.85 7.27
CA PHE A 103 3.42 -22.02 5.89
C PHE A 103 2.64 -23.13 5.19
N SER A 104 1.72 -22.80 4.30
CA SER A 104 0.95 -23.80 3.53
C SER A 104 1.55 -24.06 2.15
N ALA A 105 1.81 -25.33 1.82
CA ALA A 105 2.19 -25.74 0.47
C ALA A 105 1.00 -25.63 -0.50
N PRO A 106 1.24 -25.33 -1.79
CA PRO A 106 0.21 -25.41 -2.82
C PRO A 106 -0.39 -26.82 -2.91
N LYS A 107 -1.61 -26.89 -3.46
CA LYS A 107 -2.35 -28.16 -3.44
C LYS A 107 -1.67 -29.23 -4.30
N SER A 108 -1.15 -28.85 -5.47
CA SER A 108 -0.36 -29.73 -6.35
C SER A 108 0.85 -30.33 -5.63
N VAL A 109 1.58 -29.50 -4.87
CA VAL A 109 2.73 -29.91 -4.05
C VAL A 109 2.31 -30.85 -2.94
N SER A 110 1.21 -30.55 -2.23
CA SER A 110 0.68 -31.42 -1.16
C SER A 110 0.27 -32.79 -1.68
N LEU A 111 -0.37 -32.87 -2.85
CA LEU A 111 -0.75 -34.14 -3.47
C LEU A 111 0.47 -34.94 -3.93
N THR A 112 1.47 -34.28 -4.51
CA THR A 112 2.73 -34.95 -4.92
C THR A 112 3.45 -35.54 -3.72
N ALA A 113 3.61 -34.76 -2.64
CA ALA A 113 4.33 -35.19 -1.44
C ALA A 113 3.59 -36.31 -0.70
N LEU A 114 2.29 -36.15 -0.48
CA LEU A 114 1.54 -37.00 0.46
C LEU A 114 0.86 -38.17 -0.23
N VAL A 115 0.13 -37.91 -1.32
CA VAL A 115 -0.60 -38.97 -2.04
C VAL A 115 0.36 -39.78 -2.91
N GLY A 116 1.29 -39.10 -3.58
CA GLY A 116 2.32 -39.74 -4.38
C GLY A 116 3.50 -40.31 -3.56
N GLY A 117 3.61 -39.98 -2.27
CA GLY A 117 4.65 -40.52 -1.38
C GLY A 117 6.07 -40.00 -1.66
N GLU A 118 6.21 -38.81 -2.27
CA GLU A 118 7.53 -38.27 -2.63
C GLU A 118 8.17 -37.48 -1.46
N ASP A 119 9.01 -38.14 -0.67
CA ASP A 119 9.74 -37.52 0.45
C ASP A 119 10.62 -36.35 0.04
N GLY A 120 11.17 -36.37 -1.18
CA GLY A 120 11.98 -35.25 -1.72
C GLY A 120 11.19 -33.94 -1.78
N VAL A 121 9.90 -33.99 -2.10
CA VAL A 121 9.01 -32.82 -2.12
C VAL A 121 8.70 -32.34 -0.70
N ARG A 122 8.51 -33.26 0.25
CA ARG A 122 8.30 -32.94 1.66
C ARG A 122 9.54 -32.26 2.26
N GLN A 123 10.73 -32.75 1.95
CA GLN A 123 11.98 -32.11 2.36
C GLN A 123 12.15 -30.73 1.72
N ALA A 124 11.81 -30.58 0.44
CA ALA A 124 11.83 -29.27 -0.23
C ALA A 124 10.93 -28.24 0.46
N HIS A 125 9.76 -28.65 0.98
CA HIS A 125 8.90 -27.79 1.81
C HIS A 125 9.63 -27.35 3.09
N ARG A 126 10.15 -28.29 3.88
CA ARG A 126 10.84 -28.00 5.17
C ARG A 126 12.02 -27.06 4.99
N ASP A 127 12.88 -27.35 4.01
CA ASP A 127 14.04 -26.52 3.72
C ASP A 127 13.63 -25.09 3.33
N SER A 128 12.57 -24.95 2.53
CA SER A 128 12.06 -23.64 2.11
C SER A 128 11.44 -22.86 3.27
N VAL A 129 10.78 -23.55 4.22
CA VAL A 129 10.27 -22.93 5.46
C VAL A 129 11.44 -22.43 6.30
N LYS A 130 12.48 -23.26 6.49
CA LYS A 130 13.66 -22.88 7.27
C LYS A 130 14.34 -21.61 6.73
N VAL A 131 14.60 -21.54 5.42
CA VAL A 131 15.21 -20.35 4.80
C VAL A 131 14.33 -19.10 5.00
N ALA A 132 13.00 -19.24 4.91
CA ALA A 132 12.09 -18.13 5.14
C ALA A 132 12.08 -17.67 6.61
N LEU A 133 12.21 -18.59 7.57
CA LEU A 133 12.30 -18.28 9.00
C LEU A 133 13.62 -17.61 9.36
N ASP A 134 14.75 -18.11 8.85
CA ASP A 134 16.08 -17.53 9.07
C ASP A 134 16.12 -16.05 8.64
N GLU A 135 15.45 -15.72 7.54
CA GLU A 135 15.37 -14.35 7.04
C GLU A 135 14.33 -13.50 7.77
N MET A 136 13.21 -14.09 8.19
CA MET A 136 12.21 -13.39 9.00
C MET A 136 12.78 -13.03 10.39
N GLU A 137 13.65 -13.87 10.95
CA GLU A 137 14.36 -13.58 12.19
C GLU A 137 15.15 -12.26 12.10
N ARG A 138 15.79 -11.98 10.96
CA ARG A 138 16.57 -10.74 10.75
C ARG A 138 15.72 -9.47 10.83
N CYS A 139 14.41 -9.58 10.58
CA CYS A 139 13.47 -8.47 10.66
C CYS A 139 12.84 -8.32 12.06
N VAL A 140 13.21 -9.16 13.04
CA VAL A 140 12.66 -9.13 14.38
C VAL A 140 13.09 -7.86 15.12
N GLN A 141 12.12 -7.20 15.75
CA GLN A 141 12.32 -5.97 16.50
C GLN A 141 11.82 -6.07 17.94
N ALA A 142 12.53 -5.40 18.85
CA ALA A 142 12.15 -5.16 20.22
C ALA A 142 11.30 -3.89 20.34
N ARG A 143 10.25 -3.96 21.16
CA ARG A 143 9.49 -2.78 21.58
C ARG A 143 10.26 -2.01 22.65
N ILE A 144 10.61 -0.76 22.35
CA ILE A 144 11.27 0.15 23.30
C ILE A 144 10.23 1.02 24.03
N SER A 145 10.43 1.23 25.33
CA SER A 145 9.57 2.04 26.18
C SER A 145 9.76 3.54 25.93
N GLY A 146 8.70 4.35 26.02
CA GLY A 146 8.80 5.82 26.02
C GLY A 146 8.96 6.45 24.63
N ASN A 147 7.97 6.29 23.74
CA ASN A 147 7.92 6.87 22.38
C ASN A 147 9.18 6.69 21.50
N HIS A 148 10.13 5.86 21.91
CA HIS A 148 11.31 5.54 21.13
C HIS A 148 10.95 4.56 20.01
N PRO A 149 11.63 4.64 18.84
CA PRO A 149 11.49 3.68 17.77
C PRO A 149 11.80 2.26 18.25
N ALA A 150 11.21 1.27 17.58
CA ALA A 150 11.58 -0.12 17.80
C ALA A 150 13.02 -0.38 17.34
N GLU A 151 13.70 -1.30 18.02
CA GLU A 151 15.09 -1.66 17.75
C GLU A 151 15.13 -3.02 17.07
N THR A 152 15.86 -3.16 15.97
CA THR A 152 16.05 -4.46 15.31
C THR A 152 17.05 -5.29 16.10
N THR A 153 16.58 -6.43 16.58
CA THR A 153 17.37 -7.36 17.39
C THR A 153 17.91 -8.52 16.57
N GLY A 154 17.16 -8.92 15.53
CA GLY A 154 17.53 -10.05 14.69
C GLY A 154 17.62 -11.37 15.46
N LYS A 155 16.87 -11.52 16.56
CA LYS A 155 16.90 -12.67 17.49
C LYS A 155 15.48 -13.01 17.93
N TRP A 156 15.08 -14.27 17.78
CA TRP A 156 13.83 -14.78 18.36
C TRP A 156 13.97 -16.24 18.80
N VAL A 157 12.88 -16.78 19.33
CA VAL A 157 12.69 -18.21 19.56
C VAL A 157 11.36 -18.62 18.95
N ALA A 158 11.36 -19.73 18.21
CA ALA A 158 10.19 -20.29 17.58
C ALA A 158 10.18 -21.83 17.66
N ALA A 159 8.98 -22.40 17.59
CA ALA A 159 8.73 -23.84 17.55
C ALA A 159 7.93 -24.19 16.28
N SER A 160 8.46 -25.10 15.46
CA SER A 160 7.86 -25.50 14.18
C SER A 160 7.22 -26.89 14.27
N PHE A 161 6.02 -27.05 13.72
CA PHE A 161 5.24 -28.29 13.73
C PHE A 161 4.70 -28.56 12.32
N GLU A 162 5.13 -29.64 11.68
CA GLU A 162 4.68 -30.01 10.34
C GLU A 162 3.42 -30.88 10.38
N HIS A 163 2.43 -30.50 9.59
CA HIS A 163 1.14 -31.14 9.45
C HIS A 163 0.88 -31.56 8.00
N ASP A 164 0.14 -32.66 7.82
CA ASP A 164 -0.08 -33.30 6.52
C ASP A 164 -1.54 -33.33 6.06
N SER A 165 -2.48 -32.88 6.90
CA SER A 165 -3.90 -32.90 6.55
C SER A 165 -4.62 -31.61 6.86
N ALA A 166 -5.57 -31.25 6.01
CA ALA A 166 -6.50 -30.17 6.27
C ALA A 166 -7.59 -30.65 7.20
N ARG A 167 -8.22 -29.69 7.89
CA ARG A 167 -9.37 -29.98 8.74
C ARG A 167 -10.45 -30.76 7.97
N PRO A 168 -11.03 -31.79 8.59
CA PRO A 168 -11.99 -32.66 7.92
C PRO A 168 -13.22 -31.91 7.44
N VAL A 169 -13.74 -32.33 6.29
CA VAL A 169 -15.04 -31.91 5.78
C VAL A 169 -15.82 -33.17 5.42
N ASN A 170 -17.02 -33.34 5.99
CA ASN A 170 -17.89 -34.50 5.74
C ASN A 170 -17.16 -35.86 5.89
N GLY A 171 -16.35 -36.04 6.93
CA GLY A 171 -15.69 -37.33 7.14
C GLY A 171 -14.35 -37.52 6.42
N TYR A 172 -13.86 -36.53 5.65
CA TYR A 172 -12.64 -36.64 4.85
C TYR A 172 -11.62 -35.53 5.20
N ALA A 173 -10.42 -35.94 5.63
CA ALA A 173 -9.30 -35.05 5.93
C ALA A 173 -8.41 -34.93 4.69
N ALA A 174 -8.57 -33.85 3.92
CA ALA A 174 -7.88 -33.71 2.63
C ALA A 174 -6.35 -33.52 2.80
N PRO A 175 -5.49 -34.01 1.89
CA PRO A 175 -4.04 -33.90 2.03
C PRO A 175 -3.58 -32.44 1.96
N GLN A 176 -2.90 -31.92 2.98
CA GLN A 176 -2.46 -30.53 2.99
C GLN A 176 -1.16 -30.41 3.76
N LEU A 177 -0.05 -30.29 3.03
CA LEU A 177 1.26 -30.09 3.63
C LEU A 177 1.36 -28.64 4.12
N HIS A 178 1.60 -28.46 5.41
CA HIS A 178 1.82 -27.15 6.01
C HIS A 178 2.64 -27.23 7.29
N THR A 179 3.30 -26.14 7.64
CA THR A 179 4.08 -26.03 8.88
C THR A 179 3.55 -24.89 9.73
N HIS A 180 3.13 -25.18 10.96
CA HIS A 180 2.81 -24.20 11.99
C HIS A 180 4.09 -23.76 12.70
N VAL A 181 4.33 -22.45 12.79
CA VAL A 181 5.51 -21.90 13.45
C VAL A 181 5.05 -20.95 14.54
N VAL A 182 5.18 -21.38 15.79
CA VAL A 182 4.85 -20.55 16.95
C VAL A 182 6.10 -19.78 17.34
N PHE A 183 6.12 -18.47 17.10
CA PHE A 183 7.17 -17.60 17.61
C PHE A 183 6.66 -16.85 18.85
N PHE A 184 7.50 -16.83 19.89
CA PHE A 184 7.12 -16.30 21.19
C PHE A 184 7.36 -14.79 21.26
N ASN A 185 6.59 -14.09 22.09
CA ASN A 185 6.65 -12.63 22.24
C ASN A 185 7.87 -12.18 23.08
N LEU A 186 9.06 -12.55 22.62
CA LEU A 186 10.32 -12.40 23.31
C LEU A 186 11.46 -12.18 22.30
N THR A 187 12.30 -11.20 22.60
CA THR A 187 13.55 -10.95 21.90
C THR A 187 14.59 -10.38 22.87
N GLU A 188 15.86 -10.42 22.48
CA GLU A 188 16.97 -9.84 23.24
C GLU A 188 17.62 -8.70 22.43
N THR A 189 17.77 -7.53 23.02
CA THR A 189 18.48 -6.37 22.42
C THR A 189 19.98 -6.63 22.30
N GLU A 190 20.72 -5.75 21.61
CA GLU A 190 22.19 -5.87 21.53
C GLU A 190 22.86 -5.82 22.92
N ASN A 191 22.27 -5.08 23.86
CA ASN A 191 22.76 -4.94 25.24
C ASN A 191 22.37 -6.12 26.15
N GLY A 192 21.73 -7.15 25.63
CA GLY A 192 21.32 -8.34 26.40
C GLY A 192 20.00 -8.17 27.18
N GLU A 193 19.30 -7.04 27.03
CA GLU A 193 18.00 -6.87 27.68
C GLU A 193 16.90 -7.65 26.94
N SER A 194 16.14 -8.44 27.70
CA SER A 194 14.93 -9.11 27.19
C SER A 194 13.78 -8.12 27.04
N ARG A 195 13.13 -8.14 25.87
CA ARG A 195 12.03 -7.26 25.50
C ARG A 195 10.93 -8.03 24.79
N ALA A 196 9.72 -7.47 24.79
CA ALA A 196 8.62 -7.98 23.99
C ALA A 196 8.83 -7.61 22.51
N LEU A 197 8.31 -8.45 21.61
CA LEU A 197 8.36 -8.20 20.17
C LEU A 197 7.55 -6.96 19.79
N GLN A 198 8.06 -6.23 18.80
CA GLN A 198 7.29 -5.24 18.07
C GLN A 198 6.56 -5.94 16.90
N PRO A 199 5.23 -6.10 16.95
CA PRO A 199 4.51 -6.94 15.99
C PRO A 199 4.38 -6.32 14.60
N HIS A 200 4.53 -5.00 14.46
CA HIS A 200 4.28 -4.29 13.20
C HIS A 200 5.17 -4.79 12.06
N GLU A 201 6.47 -4.95 12.32
CA GLU A 201 7.42 -5.43 11.32
C GLU A 201 7.21 -6.91 10.94
N LEU A 202 6.65 -7.72 11.84
CA LEU A 202 6.32 -9.12 11.55
C LEU A 202 5.23 -9.22 10.47
N TYR A 203 4.21 -8.37 10.56
CA TYR A 203 3.17 -8.31 9.52
C TYR A 203 3.68 -7.66 8.22
N ARG A 204 4.56 -6.65 8.29
CA ARG A 204 5.19 -6.05 7.10
C ARG A 204 6.09 -7.04 6.34
N SER A 205 6.85 -7.87 7.05
CA SER A 205 7.76 -8.86 6.47
C SER A 205 7.09 -10.16 6.02
N GLN A 206 5.80 -10.39 6.35
CA GLN A 206 5.05 -11.61 5.98
C GLN A 206 5.08 -11.89 4.46
N GLN A 207 4.89 -10.86 3.63
CA GLN A 207 4.93 -11.03 2.17
C GLN A 207 6.34 -11.33 1.65
N TYR A 208 7.36 -10.80 2.33
CA TYR A 208 8.76 -11.08 2.01
C TYR A 208 9.10 -12.54 2.33
N ALA A 209 8.79 -13.02 3.54
CA ALA A 209 8.94 -14.44 3.90
C ALA A 209 8.13 -15.38 2.98
N THR A 210 6.92 -14.97 2.57
CA THR A 210 6.15 -15.72 1.56
C THR A 210 6.86 -15.80 0.21
N ALA A 211 7.51 -14.71 -0.23
CA ALA A 211 8.24 -14.68 -1.49
C ALA A 211 9.49 -15.58 -1.45
N ILE A 212 10.23 -15.57 -0.33
CA ILE A 212 11.36 -16.47 -0.08
C ILE A 212 10.91 -17.92 -0.16
N TYR A 213 9.93 -18.30 0.68
CA TYR A 213 9.39 -19.67 0.72
C TYR A 213 8.96 -20.16 -0.67
N ARG A 214 8.27 -19.32 -1.44
CA ARG A 214 7.79 -19.69 -2.78
C ARG A 214 8.93 -19.84 -3.79
N SER A 215 9.93 -18.96 -3.75
CA SER A 215 11.06 -19.02 -4.70
C SER A 215 11.93 -20.24 -4.42
N GLU A 216 12.26 -20.49 -3.15
CA GLU A 216 13.03 -21.66 -2.72
C GLU A 216 12.30 -22.96 -3.04
N LEU A 217 11.00 -23.04 -2.76
CA LEU A 217 10.20 -24.21 -3.08
C LEU A 217 10.16 -24.46 -4.59
N ALA A 218 9.94 -23.41 -5.40
CA ALA A 218 9.93 -23.53 -6.85
C ALA A 218 11.26 -24.05 -7.40
N LEU A 219 12.38 -23.53 -6.91
CA LEU A 219 13.72 -23.94 -7.31
C LEU A 219 13.99 -25.41 -6.95
N ARG A 220 13.67 -25.81 -5.72
CA ARG A 220 13.87 -27.18 -5.23
C ARG A 220 13.01 -28.19 -6.00
N LEU A 221 11.75 -27.85 -6.27
CA LEU A 221 10.86 -28.68 -7.10
C LEU A 221 11.40 -28.84 -8.54
N LYS A 222 11.89 -27.77 -9.16
CA LYS A 222 12.56 -27.86 -10.47
C LYS A 222 13.81 -28.73 -10.42
N GLY A 223 14.60 -28.61 -9.36
CA GLY A 223 15.78 -29.45 -9.10
C GLY A 223 15.45 -30.94 -8.99
N LEU A 224 14.25 -31.28 -8.50
CA LEU A 224 13.73 -32.65 -8.46
C LEU A 224 13.16 -33.14 -9.82
N GLY A 225 13.11 -32.28 -10.85
CA GLY A 225 12.63 -32.62 -12.20
C GLY A 225 11.17 -32.26 -12.49
N TYR A 226 10.50 -31.55 -11.56
CA TYR A 226 9.13 -31.09 -11.76
C TYR A 226 9.08 -29.82 -12.62
N HIS A 227 8.10 -29.76 -13.51
CA HIS A 227 7.71 -28.51 -14.14
C HIS A 227 6.83 -27.70 -13.19
N VAL A 228 7.22 -26.44 -12.97
CA VAL A 228 6.58 -25.53 -12.02
C VAL A 228 6.09 -24.28 -12.75
N GLU A 229 4.83 -23.93 -12.55
CA GLU A 229 4.19 -22.74 -13.09
C GLU A 229 3.67 -21.81 -11.98
N ARG A 230 3.38 -20.56 -12.34
CA ARG A 230 2.78 -19.60 -11.40
C ARG A 230 1.27 -19.84 -11.34
N GLY A 231 0.78 -20.23 -10.17
CA GLY A 231 -0.64 -20.20 -9.87
C GLY A 231 -1.18 -18.76 -9.83
N LYS A 232 -2.51 -18.62 -9.80
CA LYS A 232 -3.22 -17.33 -9.85
C LYS A 232 -2.77 -16.31 -8.79
N SER A 233 -2.32 -16.77 -7.64
CA SER A 233 -1.85 -15.89 -6.55
C SER A 233 -0.32 -15.88 -6.42
N GLY A 234 0.39 -16.28 -7.48
CA GLY A 234 1.85 -16.31 -7.56
C GLY A 234 2.51 -17.45 -6.78
N GLN A 235 1.76 -18.48 -6.36
CA GLN A 235 2.34 -19.67 -5.74
C GLN A 235 2.90 -20.64 -6.79
N PRO A 236 3.95 -21.43 -6.48
CA PRO A 236 4.48 -22.43 -7.39
C PRO A 236 3.58 -23.67 -7.47
N GLU A 237 2.96 -23.91 -8.61
CA GLU A 237 2.14 -25.10 -8.85
C GLU A 237 2.91 -26.11 -9.71
N ILE A 238 2.88 -27.39 -9.33
CA ILE A 238 3.41 -28.47 -10.16
C ILE A 238 2.41 -28.72 -11.30
N THR A 239 2.89 -28.74 -12.54
CA THR A 239 2.06 -29.02 -13.72
C THR A 239 1.73 -30.51 -13.84
N GLY A 240 0.63 -30.84 -14.49
CA GLY A 240 0.18 -32.23 -14.71
C GLY A 240 -1.04 -32.62 -13.90
N TYR A 241 -1.56 -31.69 -13.07
CA TYR A 241 -2.83 -31.85 -12.36
C TYR A 241 -3.97 -31.12 -13.07
N THR A 242 -5.11 -31.79 -13.23
CA THR A 242 -6.32 -31.14 -13.74
C THR A 242 -6.95 -30.25 -12.68
N ARG A 243 -7.63 -29.18 -13.12
CA ARG A 243 -8.27 -28.23 -12.20
C ARG A 243 -9.36 -28.91 -11.38
N GLU A 244 -10.10 -29.82 -12.00
CA GLU A 244 -11.16 -30.62 -11.38
C GLU A 244 -10.61 -31.45 -10.22
N TYR A 245 -9.44 -32.08 -10.39
CA TYR A 245 -8.82 -32.89 -9.33
C TYR A 245 -8.29 -32.04 -8.17
N LEU A 246 -7.65 -30.89 -8.47
CA LEU A 246 -7.18 -29.95 -7.45
C LEU A 246 -8.36 -29.39 -6.64
N GLU A 247 -9.48 -29.07 -7.30
CA GLU A 247 -10.70 -28.59 -6.65
C GLU A 247 -11.34 -29.70 -5.81
N ALA A 248 -11.53 -30.91 -6.36
CA ALA A 248 -12.10 -32.06 -5.64
C ALA A 248 -11.29 -32.44 -4.40
N SER A 249 -9.97 -32.32 -4.47
CA SER A 249 -9.06 -32.56 -3.35
C SER A 249 -9.05 -31.41 -2.33
N SER A 250 -9.81 -30.33 -2.52
CA SER A 250 -9.84 -29.14 -1.65
C SER A 250 -11.24 -28.80 -1.12
N PRO A 251 -11.96 -29.76 -0.50
CA PRO A 251 -13.36 -29.57 -0.07
C PRO A 251 -13.51 -28.43 0.93
N ARG A 252 -12.51 -28.21 1.78
CA ARG A 252 -12.48 -27.13 2.76
C ARG A 252 -12.50 -25.75 2.10
N SER A 253 -11.68 -25.54 1.08
CA SER A 253 -11.65 -24.30 0.33
C SER A 253 -12.93 -24.06 -0.45
N GLN A 254 -13.65 -25.12 -0.85
CA GLN A 254 -14.97 -25.01 -1.47
C GLN A 254 -16.03 -24.60 -0.44
N GLN A 255 -16.03 -25.22 0.74
CA GLN A 255 -16.95 -24.90 1.83
C GLN A 255 -16.83 -23.43 2.26
N ILE A 256 -15.61 -22.93 2.43
CA ILE A 256 -15.34 -21.52 2.75
C ILE A 256 -15.85 -20.62 1.62
N ARG A 257 -15.51 -20.91 0.36
CA ARG A 257 -15.98 -20.12 -0.79
C ARG A 257 -17.50 -20.07 -0.87
N LYS A 258 -18.17 -21.21 -0.76
CA LYS A 258 -19.64 -21.29 -0.78
C LYS A 258 -20.27 -20.51 0.35
N TYR A 259 -19.71 -20.59 1.56
CA TYR A 259 -20.19 -19.81 2.72
C TYR A 259 -20.02 -18.31 2.49
N LEU A 260 -18.88 -17.88 1.95
CA LEU A 260 -18.61 -16.48 1.62
C LEU A 260 -19.57 -15.96 0.53
N GLU A 261 -19.76 -16.75 -0.53
CA GLU A 261 -20.69 -16.44 -1.62
C GLU A 261 -22.13 -16.33 -1.14
N GLN A 262 -22.60 -17.28 -0.32
CA GLN A 262 -23.96 -17.28 0.23
C GLN A 262 -24.25 -16.08 1.12
N ARG A 263 -23.23 -15.56 1.81
CA ARG A 263 -23.36 -14.40 2.68
C ARG A 263 -22.97 -13.09 2.00
N GLY A 264 -22.56 -13.11 0.73
CA GLY A 264 -22.12 -11.92 0.00
C GLY A 264 -20.82 -11.29 0.52
N VAL A 265 -20.18 -11.88 1.53
CA VAL A 265 -18.99 -11.33 2.19
C VAL A 265 -17.71 -11.78 1.49
N ARG A 266 -16.73 -10.89 1.41
CA ARG A 266 -15.41 -11.14 0.82
C ARG A 266 -14.29 -10.66 1.75
N GLY A 267 -13.07 -11.15 1.51
CA GLY A 267 -11.87 -10.72 2.24
C GLY A 267 -11.35 -11.75 3.25
N ALA A 268 -10.11 -11.54 3.70
CA ALA A 268 -9.38 -12.49 4.56
C ALA A 268 -10.03 -12.68 5.94
N GLY A 269 -10.51 -11.60 6.57
CA GLY A 269 -11.22 -11.67 7.84
C GLY A 269 -12.55 -12.44 7.74
N ALA A 270 -13.32 -12.20 6.67
CA ALA A 270 -14.53 -12.96 6.40
C ALA A 270 -14.23 -14.44 6.15
N ALA A 271 -13.14 -14.75 5.43
CA ALA A 271 -12.71 -16.13 5.21
C ALA A 271 -12.30 -16.83 6.52
N GLN A 272 -11.68 -16.11 7.45
CA GLN A 272 -11.35 -16.63 8.78
C GLN A 272 -12.61 -16.91 9.61
N ILE A 273 -13.58 -15.99 9.62
CA ILE A 273 -14.87 -16.19 10.30
C ILE A 273 -15.62 -17.37 9.68
N ALA A 274 -15.71 -17.42 8.35
CA ALA A 274 -16.27 -18.54 7.61
C ALA A 274 -15.59 -19.84 8.01
N ALA A 275 -14.26 -19.82 8.13
CA ALA A 275 -13.50 -20.98 8.53
C ALA A 275 -13.88 -21.44 9.96
N HIS A 276 -14.05 -20.51 10.91
CA HIS A 276 -14.48 -20.88 12.26
C HIS A 276 -15.93 -21.38 12.33
N GLN A 277 -16.87 -20.76 11.60
CA GLN A 277 -18.30 -21.10 11.69
C GLN A 277 -18.68 -22.38 10.93
N THR A 278 -17.93 -22.75 9.90
CA THR A 278 -18.17 -23.96 9.09
C THR A 278 -17.37 -25.17 9.59
N ARG A 279 -16.91 -25.12 10.85
CA ARG A 279 -16.05 -26.14 11.44
C ARG A 279 -16.87 -27.41 11.73
N ASP A 280 -16.61 -28.48 10.99
CA ASP A 280 -17.08 -29.82 11.33
C ASP A 280 -16.39 -30.29 12.64
N GLY A 281 -17.09 -31.09 13.43
CA GLY A 281 -16.55 -31.73 14.64
C GLY A 281 -15.40 -32.70 14.31
N ARG A 282 -14.69 -33.17 15.36
CA ARG A 282 -13.61 -34.15 15.22
C ARG A 282 -14.10 -35.40 14.47
N LEU A 283 -13.26 -35.96 13.60
CA LEU A 283 -13.58 -37.22 12.93
C LEU A 283 -13.72 -38.34 13.97
N PRO A 284 -14.64 -39.31 13.77
CA PRO A 284 -14.53 -40.60 14.43
C PRO A 284 -13.16 -41.23 14.11
N THR A 285 -12.67 -42.15 14.93
CA THR A 285 -11.32 -42.76 14.85
C THR A 285 -11.08 -43.48 13.51
N ILE A 286 -10.79 -42.72 12.45
CA ILE A 286 -10.34 -43.23 11.14
C ILE A 286 -8.84 -43.43 11.23
N THR A 287 -8.36 -44.59 10.81
CA THR A 287 -6.95 -44.92 10.82
C THR A 287 -6.20 -44.23 9.68
N HIS A 288 -4.89 -44.11 9.84
CA HIS A 288 -3.97 -43.63 8.81
C HIS A 288 -4.14 -44.39 7.48
N GLU A 289 -4.20 -45.73 7.54
CA GLU A 289 -4.34 -46.60 6.37
C GLU A 289 -5.66 -46.37 5.63
N GLU A 290 -6.77 -46.25 6.37
CA GLU A 290 -8.08 -45.98 5.78
C GLU A 290 -8.14 -44.61 5.10
N MET A 291 -7.49 -43.58 5.67
CA MET A 291 -7.43 -42.26 5.06
C MET A 291 -6.58 -42.28 3.79
N GLN A 292 -5.41 -42.93 3.81
CA GLN A 292 -4.59 -43.13 2.62
C GLN A 292 -5.33 -43.89 1.50
N ALA A 293 -6.11 -44.91 1.85
CA ALA A 293 -6.92 -45.64 0.88
C ALA A 293 -7.92 -44.69 0.20
N ARG A 294 -8.62 -43.85 0.96
CA ARG A 294 -9.54 -42.85 0.39
C ARG A 294 -8.84 -41.85 -0.53
N HIS A 295 -7.61 -41.45 -0.21
CA HIS A 295 -6.82 -40.57 -1.06
C HIS A 295 -6.41 -41.25 -2.37
N ARG A 296 -6.00 -42.51 -2.31
CA ARG A 296 -5.68 -43.32 -3.49
C ARG A 296 -6.92 -43.56 -4.35
N ASP A 297 -8.06 -43.87 -3.76
CA ASP A 297 -9.34 -44.02 -4.47
C ASP A 297 -9.73 -42.74 -5.20
N MET A 298 -9.59 -41.58 -4.56
CA MET A 298 -9.80 -40.30 -5.20
C MET A 298 -8.80 -40.09 -6.34
N ALA A 299 -7.51 -40.33 -6.13
CA ALA A 299 -6.51 -40.20 -7.20
C ALA A 299 -6.83 -41.12 -8.40
N MET A 300 -7.28 -42.35 -8.16
CA MET A 300 -7.70 -43.30 -9.20
C MET A 300 -8.88 -42.78 -10.04
N GLN A 301 -9.87 -42.13 -9.42
CA GLN A 301 -11.00 -41.52 -10.13
C GLN A 301 -10.56 -40.42 -11.12
N PHE A 302 -9.43 -39.78 -10.86
CA PHE A 302 -8.85 -38.74 -11.71
C PHE A 302 -7.65 -39.23 -12.53
N GLY A 303 -7.42 -40.56 -12.61
CA GLY A 303 -6.41 -41.17 -13.46
C GLY A 303 -5.00 -41.29 -12.84
N GLN A 304 -4.87 -41.35 -11.52
CA GLN A 304 -3.59 -41.49 -10.80
C GLN A 304 -2.56 -40.40 -11.19
N GLN A 305 -3.02 -39.15 -11.28
CA GLN A 305 -2.19 -38.02 -11.67
C GLN A 305 -0.92 -37.83 -10.80
N PRO A 306 -0.94 -38.03 -9.45
CA PRO A 306 0.28 -37.92 -8.65
C PRO A 306 1.41 -38.86 -9.12
N ASP A 307 1.11 -40.14 -9.34
CA ASP A 307 2.08 -41.14 -9.79
C ASP A 307 2.66 -40.80 -11.16
N GLN A 308 1.82 -40.34 -12.09
CA GLN A 308 2.25 -39.92 -13.43
C GLN A 308 3.19 -38.71 -13.39
N VAL A 309 2.85 -37.72 -12.55
CA VAL A 309 3.65 -36.51 -12.36
C VAL A 309 5.03 -36.85 -11.78
N ILE A 310 5.09 -37.74 -10.78
CA ILE A 310 6.34 -38.22 -10.17
C ILE A 310 7.18 -38.98 -11.19
N ARG A 311 6.59 -39.95 -11.90
CA ARG A 311 7.30 -40.72 -12.93
C ARG A 311 7.93 -39.82 -13.99
N ALA A 312 7.15 -38.88 -14.52
CA ALA A 312 7.63 -37.94 -15.52
C ALA A 312 8.75 -37.04 -15.00
N ALA A 313 8.75 -36.68 -13.70
CA ALA A 313 9.82 -35.88 -13.09
C ALA A 313 11.13 -36.68 -12.97
N HIS A 314 11.07 -37.95 -12.55
CA HIS A 314 12.25 -38.80 -12.48
C HIS A 314 12.88 -39.05 -13.85
N GLU A 315 12.06 -39.26 -14.90
CA GLU A 315 12.53 -39.44 -16.27
C GLU A 315 13.29 -38.18 -16.77
N ARG A 316 12.84 -36.97 -16.40
CA ARG A 316 13.47 -35.70 -16.79
C ARG A 316 14.76 -35.37 -16.03
N ARG A 317 14.98 -35.96 -14.86
CA ARG A 317 16.15 -35.66 -14.00
C ARG A 317 17.49 -36.00 -14.66
N VAL A 318 17.46 -36.72 -15.79
CA VAL A 318 18.62 -37.12 -16.61
C VAL A 318 19.06 -36.06 -17.62
N GLU A 319 18.23 -35.04 -17.93
CA GLU A 319 18.54 -33.97 -18.88
C GLU A 319 18.40 -32.59 -18.23
N GLN A 320 19.46 -32.04 -17.63
CA GLN A 320 19.49 -30.63 -17.24
C GLN A 320 20.62 -29.88 -17.94
N ASN A 321 20.24 -29.05 -18.92
CA ASN A 321 21.07 -27.96 -19.41
C ASN A 321 20.94 -26.74 -18.47
N PRO A 322 22.01 -25.97 -18.23
CA PRO A 322 21.90 -24.74 -17.46
C PRO A 322 21.16 -23.67 -18.28
N PRO A 323 20.10 -23.03 -17.77
CA PRO A 323 19.48 -21.89 -18.43
C PRO A 323 20.37 -20.63 -18.31
N GLN A 324 20.02 -19.58 -19.06
CA GLN A 324 20.61 -18.22 -19.00
C GLN A 324 20.35 -17.53 -17.64
N LYS A 325 20.88 -18.11 -16.54
CA LYS A 325 20.58 -17.72 -15.14
C LYS A 325 20.95 -16.28 -14.80
N GLN A 326 22.11 -15.80 -15.27
CA GLN A 326 22.65 -14.49 -14.87
C GLN A 326 21.80 -13.32 -15.40
N GLN A 327 21.29 -13.41 -16.63
CA GLN A 327 20.51 -12.33 -17.24
C GLN A 327 19.14 -12.16 -16.56
N HIS A 328 18.54 -13.26 -16.10
CA HIS A 328 17.24 -13.24 -15.43
C HIS A 328 17.34 -12.64 -14.01
N LEU A 329 18.44 -12.94 -13.30
CA LEU A 329 18.74 -12.36 -11.99
C LEU A 329 18.85 -10.83 -12.06
N GLU A 330 19.70 -10.30 -12.96
CA GLU A 330 19.87 -8.86 -13.12
C GLU A 330 18.56 -8.16 -13.52
N SER A 331 17.80 -8.78 -14.42
CA SER A 331 16.48 -8.27 -14.80
C SER A 331 15.50 -8.22 -13.63
N ALA A 332 15.56 -9.19 -12.71
CA ALA A 332 14.69 -9.24 -11.55
C ALA A 332 15.02 -8.15 -10.52
N LEU A 333 16.32 -7.93 -10.27
CA LEU A 333 16.81 -6.87 -9.38
C LEU A 333 16.50 -5.47 -9.94
N THR A 334 16.72 -5.25 -11.25
CA THR A 334 16.37 -3.98 -11.90
C THR A 334 14.88 -3.69 -11.82
N TYR A 335 14.03 -4.69 -12.11
CA TYR A 335 12.59 -4.53 -11.95
C TYR A 335 12.20 -4.18 -10.51
N ALA A 336 12.77 -4.86 -9.51
CA ALA A 336 12.47 -4.58 -8.11
C ALA A 336 12.86 -3.15 -7.70
N GLN A 337 14.04 -2.70 -8.15
CA GLN A 337 14.54 -1.34 -7.94
C GLN A 337 13.60 -0.31 -8.57
N GLU A 338 13.32 -0.42 -9.87
CA GLU A 338 12.48 0.53 -10.60
C GLU A 338 11.05 0.58 -10.04
N LYS A 339 10.45 -0.58 -9.75
CA LYS A 339 9.09 -0.68 -9.20
C LYS A 339 8.95 0.03 -7.85
N ASN A 340 9.88 -0.22 -6.93
CA ASN A 340 9.76 0.31 -5.57
C ASN A 340 10.15 1.79 -5.51
N LEU A 341 11.20 2.19 -6.24
CA LEU A 341 11.71 3.56 -6.22
C LEU A 341 10.95 4.54 -7.13
N GLU A 342 10.04 4.04 -7.98
CA GLU A 342 9.06 4.89 -8.68
C GLU A 342 8.11 5.59 -7.68
N ARG A 343 7.73 4.87 -6.61
CA ARG A 343 6.74 5.35 -5.62
C ARG A 343 7.34 5.83 -4.30
N HIS A 344 8.56 5.43 -3.98
CA HIS A 344 9.21 5.81 -2.73
C HIS A 344 10.63 6.31 -3.00
N ALA A 345 11.03 7.45 -2.41
CA ALA A 345 12.42 7.92 -2.53
C ALA A 345 13.39 7.01 -1.75
N VAL A 346 12.89 6.35 -0.72
CA VAL A 346 13.60 5.37 0.11
C VAL A 346 12.70 4.15 0.29
N THR A 347 13.23 2.95 0.05
CA THR A 347 12.51 1.68 0.21
C THR A 347 13.30 0.71 1.08
N TYR A 348 12.61 -0.21 1.75
CA TYR A 348 13.28 -1.18 2.61
C TYR A 348 13.83 -2.36 1.81
N GLU A 349 14.89 -2.96 2.34
CA GLU A 349 15.52 -4.16 1.77
C GLU A 349 14.52 -5.27 1.48
N TYR A 350 13.61 -5.54 2.43
CA TYR A 350 12.66 -6.63 2.32
C TYR A 350 11.66 -6.42 1.17
N GLU A 351 11.38 -5.17 0.76
CA GLU A 351 10.48 -4.87 -0.36
C GLU A 351 11.16 -5.13 -1.70
N LEU A 352 12.41 -4.65 -1.84
CA LEU A 352 13.25 -4.90 -3.01
C LEU A 352 13.46 -6.41 -3.20
N MET A 353 13.85 -7.10 -2.13
CA MET A 353 14.06 -8.55 -2.17
C MET A 353 12.77 -9.31 -2.45
N ARG A 354 11.64 -8.94 -1.82
CA ARG A 354 10.32 -9.54 -2.09
C ARG A 354 9.97 -9.46 -3.57
N ASP A 355 10.12 -8.30 -4.19
CA ASP A 355 9.71 -8.09 -5.57
C ASP A 355 10.69 -8.72 -6.57
N ALA A 356 11.98 -8.76 -6.24
CA ALA A 356 12.98 -9.50 -7.01
C ALA A 356 12.69 -11.02 -7.00
N LEU A 357 12.40 -11.59 -5.82
CA LEU A 357 12.04 -13.01 -5.65
C LEU A 357 10.72 -13.35 -6.34
N LYS A 358 9.69 -12.50 -6.21
CA LYS A 358 8.43 -12.65 -6.96
C LYS A 358 8.67 -12.58 -8.46
N ARG A 359 9.65 -11.80 -8.92
CA ARG A 359 9.99 -11.70 -10.35
C ARG A 359 10.77 -12.89 -10.86
N SER A 360 11.72 -13.43 -10.10
CA SER A 360 12.53 -14.59 -10.51
C SER A 360 11.78 -15.92 -10.36
N MET A 361 10.94 -16.10 -9.33
CA MET A 361 10.08 -17.28 -9.10
C MET A 361 10.76 -18.62 -9.44
N GLY A 362 11.83 -18.93 -8.70
CA GLY A 362 12.59 -20.17 -8.86
C GLY A 362 13.43 -20.25 -10.13
N GLU A 363 13.70 -19.13 -10.80
CA GLU A 363 14.81 -19.01 -11.77
C GLU A 363 16.13 -18.66 -11.08
N ALA A 364 16.05 -18.00 -9.91
CA ALA A 364 17.15 -17.74 -9.01
C ALA A 364 16.74 -18.11 -7.58
N SER A 365 17.67 -18.68 -6.83
CA SER A 365 17.56 -18.94 -5.39
C SER A 365 17.55 -17.62 -4.62
N PHE A 366 17.09 -17.68 -3.37
CA PHE A 366 17.18 -16.55 -2.47
C PHE A 366 18.64 -16.08 -2.29
N ALA A 367 19.58 -17.02 -2.15
CA ALA A 367 21.00 -16.72 -1.99
C ALA A 367 21.57 -15.96 -3.19
N GLU A 368 21.23 -16.36 -4.43
CA GLU A 368 21.68 -15.66 -5.65
C GLU A 368 21.07 -14.24 -5.74
N VAL A 369 19.78 -14.09 -5.39
CA VAL A 369 19.13 -12.76 -5.34
C VAL A 369 19.79 -11.87 -4.29
N ARG A 370 20.12 -12.42 -3.13
CA ARG A 370 20.83 -11.72 -2.05
C ARG A 370 22.22 -11.28 -2.51
N GLU A 371 22.99 -12.17 -3.11
CA GLU A 371 24.32 -11.86 -3.61
C GLU A 371 24.28 -10.76 -4.70
N GLY A 372 23.34 -10.84 -5.64
CA GLY A 372 23.15 -9.82 -6.66
C GLY A 372 22.71 -8.47 -6.08
N PHE A 373 21.86 -8.49 -5.06
CA PHE A 373 21.48 -7.30 -4.30
C PHE A 373 22.69 -6.66 -3.62
N ASP A 374 23.50 -7.46 -2.90
CA ASP A 374 24.68 -6.97 -2.20
C ASP A 374 25.74 -6.41 -3.17
N LYS A 375 25.87 -6.98 -4.38
CA LYS A 375 26.71 -6.41 -5.45
C LYS A 375 26.25 -5.01 -5.86
N ARG A 376 24.94 -4.77 -5.98
CA ARG A 376 24.40 -3.44 -6.27
C ARG A 376 24.70 -2.44 -5.16
N VAL A 377 24.58 -2.88 -3.90
CA VAL A 377 24.98 -2.05 -2.75
C VAL A 377 26.47 -1.71 -2.79
N GLN A 378 27.34 -2.68 -3.09
CA GLN A 378 28.79 -2.46 -3.19
C GLN A 378 29.18 -1.56 -4.36
N SER A 379 28.46 -1.64 -5.49
CA SER A 379 28.72 -0.83 -6.69
C SER A 379 28.24 0.62 -6.57
N GLY A 380 27.36 0.93 -5.61
CA GLY A 380 26.73 2.24 -5.46
C GLY A 380 25.40 2.41 -6.20
N ASP A 381 24.96 1.40 -6.98
CA ASP A 381 23.63 1.39 -7.62
C ASP A 381 22.48 1.51 -6.61
N LEU A 382 22.66 0.93 -5.42
CA LEU A 382 21.78 1.08 -4.27
C LEU A 382 22.57 1.68 -3.10
N ILE A 383 22.11 2.83 -2.61
CA ILE A 383 22.76 3.56 -1.52
C ILE A 383 21.98 3.31 -0.24
N GLU A 384 22.65 2.74 0.76
CA GLU A 384 22.07 2.48 2.07
C GLU A 384 21.94 3.78 2.87
N VAL A 385 20.73 4.11 3.31
CA VAL A 385 20.42 5.36 4.02
C VAL A 385 19.94 5.16 5.46
N GLU A 386 19.57 3.96 5.87
CA GLU A 386 19.24 3.66 7.28
C GLU A 386 19.78 2.29 7.69
N ARG A 387 20.36 2.20 8.91
CA ARG A 387 20.91 0.95 9.47
C ARG A 387 20.32 0.52 10.81
N LYS A 388 19.85 1.47 11.64
CA LYS A 388 19.53 1.20 13.07
C LYS A 388 18.19 0.50 13.30
N SER A 389 17.20 0.77 12.46
CA SER A 389 15.92 0.05 12.48
C SER A 389 15.93 -1.03 11.40
N THR A 390 15.35 -0.77 10.24
CA THR A 390 15.34 -1.67 9.10
C THR A 390 16.19 -1.08 7.99
N ARG A 391 17.04 -1.90 7.36
CA ARG A 391 17.89 -1.45 6.25
C ARG A 391 17.04 -0.86 5.13
N ALA A 392 17.37 0.37 4.75
CA ALA A 392 16.64 1.12 3.75
C ALA A 392 17.59 1.71 2.70
N PHE A 393 17.12 1.78 1.46
CA PHE A 393 17.94 2.07 0.28
C PHE A 393 17.31 3.13 -0.61
N THR A 394 18.15 3.88 -1.29
CA THR A 394 17.82 4.84 -2.34
C THR A 394 18.78 4.67 -3.52
N THR A 395 18.73 5.58 -4.49
CA THR A 395 19.64 5.63 -5.64
C THR A 395 20.37 6.96 -5.69
N GLU A 396 21.54 6.98 -6.33
CA GLU A 396 22.28 8.22 -6.61
C GLU A 396 21.43 9.22 -7.39
N GLN A 397 20.64 8.73 -8.35
CA GLN A 397 19.73 9.58 -9.12
C GLN A 397 18.68 10.29 -8.24
N MET A 398 18.08 9.59 -7.28
CA MET A 398 17.09 10.20 -6.36
C MET A 398 17.75 11.24 -5.45
N ILE A 399 18.92 10.93 -4.89
CA ILE A 399 19.70 11.88 -4.09
C ILE A 399 20.04 13.12 -4.93
N GLY A 400 20.51 12.92 -6.17
CA GLY A 400 20.79 13.98 -7.12
C GLY A 400 19.58 14.87 -7.35
N TYR A 401 18.41 14.29 -7.65
CA TYR A 401 17.19 15.08 -7.83
C TYR A 401 16.83 15.93 -6.60
N GLU A 402 16.93 15.39 -5.38
CA GLU A 402 16.65 16.13 -4.15
C GLU A 402 17.67 17.27 -3.92
N GLN A 403 18.97 16.96 -4.02
CA GLN A 403 20.05 17.93 -3.82
C GLN A 403 20.06 19.03 -4.88
N ASP A 404 19.87 18.69 -6.15
CA ASP A 404 19.81 19.63 -7.26
C ASP A 404 18.61 20.57 -7.10
N THR A 405 17.44 20.04 -6.70
CA THR A 405 16.23 20.84 -6.47
C THR A 405 16.45 21.88 -5.36
N ILE A 406 17.09 21.48 -4.25
CA ILE A 406 17.44 22.38 -3.15
C ILE A 406 18.50 23.40 -3.59
N THR A 407 19.49 22.96 -4.36
CA THR A 407 20.58 23.82 -4.86
C THR A 407 20.06 24.89 -5.81
N GLU A 408 19.20 24.52 -6.76
CA GLU A 408 18.57 25.47 -7.68
C GLU A 408 17.67 26.47 -6.94
N MET A 409 16.95 26.03 -5.90
CA MET A 409 16.19 26.94 -5.04
C MET A 409 17.11 27.94 -4.34
N ARG A 410 18.16 27.48 -3.64
CA ARG A 410 19.10 28.35 -2.92
C ARG A 410 19.83 29.31 -3.85
N ARG A 411 20.25 28.83 -5.03
CA ARG A 411 20.87 29.67 -6.05
C ARG A 411 19.93 30.78 -6.53
N GLY A 412 18.63 30.53 -6.54
CA GLY A 412 17.61 31.50 -6.92
C GLY A 412 17.26 32.54 -5.85
N GLN A 413 17.77 32.41 -4.62
CA GLN A 413 17.43 33.30 -3.51
C GLN A 413 18.13 34.66 -3.64
N ASN A 414 17.38 35.74 -3.40
CA ASN A 414 17.84 37.13 -3.44
C ASN A 414 18.59 37.55 -4.73
N GLN A 415 18.38 36.86 -5.86
CA GLN A 415 19.08 37.14 -7.12
C GLN A 415 18.35 38.12 -8.03
N ASN A 416 17.10 38.45 -7.74
CA ASN A 416 16.26 39.18 -8.66
C ASN A 416 15.78 40.53 -8.11
N LYS A 417 15.17 41.35 -8.98
CA LYS A 417 14.30 42.44 -8.53
C LYS A 417 13.02 41.86 -7.89
N PRO A 418 12.32 42.63 -7.03
CA PRO A 418 11.00 42.26 -6.54
C PRO A 418 10.10 41.79 -7.68
N LEU A 419 9.23 40.81 -7.43
CA LEU A 419 8.28 40.33 -8.43
C LEU A 419 7.42 41.49 -8.97
N VAL A 420 7.04 42.42 -8.09
CA VAL A 420 6.24 43.61 -8.39
C VAL A 420 6.85 44.85 -7.76
N SER A 421 6.82 45.98 -8.47
CA SER A 421 7.29 47.26 -7.93
C SER A 421 6.34 47.80 -6.83
N SER A 422 6.88 48.61 -5.92
CA SER A 422 6.08 49.19 -4.84
C SER A 422 4.94 50.09 -5.33
N GLU A 423 5.10 50.72 -6.50
CA GLU A 423 4.05 51.55 -7.13
C GLU A 423 2.90 50.67 -7.64
N THR A 424 3.22 49.62 -8.39
CA THR A 424 2.21 48.65 -8.88
C THR A 424 1.51 47.96 -7.73
N TRP A 425 2.22 47.57 -6.67
CA TRP A 425 1.62 46.91 -5.52
C TRP A 425 0.57 47.81 -4.84
N ARG A 426 0.90 49.08 -4.54
CA ARG A 426 -0.08 50.04 -3.97
C ARG A 426 -1.32 50.18 -4.84
N TYR A 427 -1.14 50.29 -6.16
CA TYR A 427 -2.24 50.41 -7.11
C TYR A 427 -3.17 49.19 -7.14
N ILE A 428 -2.61 47.98 -7.02
CA ILE A 428 -3.37 46.72 -6.97
C ILE A 428 -4.04 46.55 -5.61
N GLU A 429 -3.33 46.82 -4.52
CA GLU A 429 -3.84 46.69 -3.16
C GLU A 429 -5.10 47.53 -2.92
N GLU A 430 -5.11 48.79 -3.39
CA GLU A 430 -6.27 49.68 -3.29
C GLU A 430 -7.54 49.14 -3.99
N ARG A 431 -7.37 48.28 -5.02
CA ARG A 431 -8.47 47.66 -5.78
C ARG A 431 -9.00 46.38 -5.14
N HIS A 432 -8.29 45.83 -4.16
CA HIS A 432 -8.66 44.60 -3.47
C HIS A 432 -8.87 44.83 -1.96
N PRO A 433 -9.75 45.76 -1.54
CA PRO A 433 -9.98 46.06 -0.11
C PRO A 433 -10.61 44.89 0.67
N HIS A 434 -11.18 43.92 -0.05
CA HIS A 434 -11.85 42.75 0.51
C HIS A 434 -10.90 41.64 0.98
N LEU A 435 -9.58 41.74 0.71
CA LEU A 435 -8.61 40.78 1.23
C LEU A 435 -8.54 40.85 2.75
N SER A 436 -8.53 39.68 3.40
CA SER A 436 -8.26 39.61 4.83
C SER A 436 -6.83 40.07 5.14
N ALA A 437 -6.55 40.43 6.39
CA ALA A 437 -5.20 40.82 6.81
C ALA A 437 -4.17 39.70 6.53
N SER A 438 -4.55 38.45 6.74
CA SER A 438 -3.72 37.26 6.43
C SER A 438 -3.43 37.15 4.94
N GLN A 439 -4.45 37.35 4.10
CA GLN A 439 -4.30 37.30 2.64
C GLN A 439 -3.44 38.45 2.12
N ARG A 440 -3.67 39.68 2.59
CA ARG A 440 -2.88 40.87 2.22
C ARG A 440 -1.40 40.67 2.53
N ALA A 441 -1.08 40.27 3.77
CA ALA A 441 0.31 40.05 4.18
C ALA A 441 0.99 38.93 3.37
N ALA A 442 0.26 37.85 3.07
CA ALA A 442 0.80 36.76 2.26
C ALA A 442 1.07 37.17 0.81
N VAL A 443 0.16 37.93 0.20
CA VAL A 443 0.35 38.48 -1.15
C VAL A 443 1.52 39.46 -1.16
N GLU A 444 1.58 40.40 -0.21
CA GLU A 444 2.66 41.38 -0.07
C GLU A 444 4.04 40.70 0.01
N GLN A 445 4.16 39.67 0.86
CA GLN A 445 5.39 38.89 1.00
C GLN A 445 5.84 38.23 -0.31
N ILE A 446 4.90 37.74 -1.13
CA ILE A 446 5.19 37.11 -2.42
C ILE A 446 5.59 38.15 -3.46
N VAL A 447 4.81 39.23 -3.60
CA VAL A 447 5.03 40.23 -4.65
C VAL A 447 6.28 41.08 -4.39
N THR A 448 6.70 41.22 -3.14
CA THR A 448 7.96 41.91 -2.77
C THR A 448 9.19 41.01 -2.76
N SER A 449 9.02 39.69 -2.96
CA SER A 449 10.14 38.75 -2.90
C SER A 449 11.13 38.93 -4.06
N HIS A 450 12.40 38.77 -3.74
CA HIS A 450 13.53 38.74 -4.67
C HIS A 450 13.93 37.31 -5.10
N ASP A 451 13.26 36.30 -4.55
CA ASP A 451 13.57 34.89 -4.78
C ASP A 451 12.99 34.42 -6.12
N LYS A 452 13.71 33.52 -6.77
CA LYS A 452 13.23 32.86 -7.99
C LYS A 452 12.06 31.91 -7.70
N ILE A 453 12.09 31.28 -6.53
CA ILE A 453 11.13 30.26 -6.09
C ILE A 453 10.59 30.69 -4.72
N THR A 454 9.28 30.85 -4.63
CA THR A 454 8.58 31.19 -3.39
C THR A 454 7.45 30.21 -3.11
N GLY A 455 7.08 30.08 -1.83
CA GLY A 455 5.98 29.25 -1.39
C GLY A 455 4.77 30.06 -0.93
N LEU A 456 3.58 29.52 -1.15
CA LEU A 456 2.33 29.92 -0.50
C LEU A 456 1.73 28.68 0.18
N GLU A 457 1.93 28.57 1.49
CA GLU A 457 1.31 27.53 2.29
C GLU A 457 -0.04 28.03 2.80
N GLY A 458 -1.11 27.30 2.49
CA GLY A 458 -2.43 27.61 3.01
C GLY A 458 -3.17 26.37 3.45
N VAL A 459 -3.61 26.36 4.70
CA VAL A 459 -4.44 25.27 5.23
C VAL A 459 -5.75 25.16 4.46
N ALA A 460 -6.39 23.99 4.51
CA ALA A 460 -7.65 23.74 3.80
C ALA A 460 -8.69 24.84 4.10
N GLY A 461 -9.10 25.56 3.06
CA GLY A 461 -10.18 26.55 3.16
C GLY A 461 -9.76 27.98 3.53
N THR A 462 -8.51 28.39 3.30
CA THR A 462 -8.02 29.77 3.60
C THR A 462 -8.17 30.80 2.48
N GLY A 463 -8.81 30.45 1.36
CA GLY A 463 -8.99 31.38 0.24
C GLY A 463 -7.75 31.55 -0.65
N LYS A 464 -6.88 30.53 -0.77
CA LYS A 464 -5.71 30.51 -1.67
C LYS A 464 -6.02 31.05 -3.07
N THR A 465 -7.16 30.64 -3.63
CA THR A 465 -7.63 31.06 -4.95
C THR A 465 -7.77 32.58 -5.07
N THR A 466 -8.30 33.25 -4.05
CA THR A 466 -8.44 34.71 -4.02
C THR A 466 -7.07 35.40 -4.02
N SER A 467 -6.12 34.92 -3.20
CA SER A 467 -4.75 35.44 -3.21
C SER A 467 -4.05 35.24 -4.55
N LEU A 468 -4.28 34.10 -5.22
CA LEU A 468 -3.69 33.81 -6.53
C LEU A 468 -4.17 34.74 -7.64
N VAL A 469 -5.44 35.14 -7.62
CA VAL A 469 -6.00 36.13 -8.56
C VAL A 469 -5.25 37.46 -8.44
N VAL A 470 -5.04 37.94 -7.20
CA VAL A 470 -4.34 39.21 -6.93
C VAL A 470 -2.86 39.12 -7.33
N ILE A 471 -2.18 38.01 -7.02
CA ILE A 471 -0.79 37.79 -7.43
C ILE A 471 -0.66 37.77 -8.95
N ARG A 472 -1.59 37.11 -9.66
CA ARG A 472 -1.62 37.11 -11.13
C ARG A 472 -1.72 38.53 -11.66
N GLU A 473 -2.71 39.29 -11.21
CA GLU A 473 -2.93 40.66 -11.68
C GLU A 473 -1.71 41.55 -11.45
N ALA A 474 -1.10 41.48 -10.26
CA ALA A 474 0.08 42.25 -9.93
C ALA A 474 1.29 41.87 -10.81
N ALA A 475 1.49 40.58 -11.07
CA ALA A 475 2.58 40.11 -11.93
C ALA A 475 2.37 40.48 -13.42
N GLU A 476 1.14 40.42 -13.92
CA GLU A 476 0.82 40.78 -15.31
C GLU A 476 1.03 42.28 -15.56
N GLN A 477 0.74 43.14 -14.59
CA GLN A 477 1.06 44.58 -14.67
C GLN A 477 2.57 44.86 -14.81
N GLU A 478 3.42 43.94 -14.34
CA GLU A 478 4.89 44.02 -14.43
C GLU A 478 5.45 43.28 -15.67
N GLY A 479 4.57 42.88 -16.57
CA GLY A 479 4.90 42.24 -17.84
C GLY A 479 5.22 40.75 -17.74
N TYR A 480 4.89 40.09 -16.62
CA TYR A 480 4.99 38.63 -16.55
C TYR A 480 3.83 37.98 -17.29
N LYS A 481 4.13 36.91 -18.04
CA LYS A 481 3.09 35.97 -18.47
C LYS A 481 2.88 34.92 -17.37
N VAL A 482 1.69 34.89 -16.79
CA VAL A 482 1.36 33.95 -15.72
C VAL A 482 0.84 32.63 -16.30
N PHE A 483 1.36 31.50 -15.82
CA PHE A 483 0.93 30.18 -16.24
C PHE A 483 0.73 29.25 -15.04
N GLY A 484 -0.46 28.68 -14.94
CA GLY A 484 -0.85 27.74 -13.91
C GLY A 484 -0.48 26.30 -14.26
N LEU A 485 0.06 25.60 -13.28
CA LEU A 485 0.37 24.18 -13.32
C LEU A 485 -0.30 23.50 -12.14
N ALA A 486 -0.78 22.28 -12.33
CA ALA A 486 -1.19 21.43 -11.22
C ALA A 486 -0.94 19.94 -11.54
N PRO A 487 -0.68 19.08 -10.54
CA PRO A 487 -0.49 17.65 -10.76
C PRO A 487 -1.73 16.94 -11.33
N THR A 488 -2.94 17.41 -11.00
CA THR A 488 -4.20 16.80 -11.46
C THR A 488 -4.93 17.70 -12.45
N SER A 489 -5.67 17.09 -13.39
CA SER A 489 -6.47 17.85 -14.36
C SER A 489 -7.55 18.71 -13.70
N ARG A 490 -8.13 18.22 -12.59
CA ARG A 490 -9.14 18.94 -11.83
C ARG A 490 -8.57 20.17 -11.12
N ALA A 491 -7.41 20.06 -10.48
CA ALA A 491 -6.74 21.21 -9.87
C ALA A 491 -6.35 22.25 -10.94
N ALA A 492 -5.85 21.80 -12.10
CA ALA A 492 -5.56 22.70 -13.22
C ALA A 492 -6.81 23.42 -13.76
N HIS A 493 -7.96 22.74 -13.83
CA HIS A 493 -9.23 23.35 -14.22
C HIS A 493 -9.71 24.39 -13.20
N LYS A 494 -9.66 24.06 -11.91
CA LYS A 494 -10.01 24.98 -10.83
C LYS A 494 -9.13 26.24 -10.80
N LEU A 495 -7.84 26.07 -11.10
CA LEU A 495 -6.93 27.20 -11.27
C LEU A 495 -7.30 28.04 -12.51
N ALA A 496 -7.74 27.40 -13.60
CA ALA A 496 -8.22 28.09 -14.80
C ALA A 496 -9.50 28.91 -14.57
N GLU A 497 -10.41 28.46 -13.71
CA GLU A 497 -11.61 29.22 -13.30
C GLU A 497 -11.26 30.56 -12.64
N SER A 498 -10.04 30.70 -12.12
CA SER A 498 -9.52 31.96 -11.56
C SER A 498 -8.99 32.92 -12.64
N GLY A 499 -9.13 32.57 -13.92
CA GLY A 499 -8.62 33.32 -15.06
C GLY A 499 -7.10 33.21 -15.24
N ILE A 500 -6.47 32.13 -14.75
CA ILE A 500 -5.05 31.84 -14.99
C ILE A 500 -4.94 30.80 -16.11
N GLU A 501 -4.19 31.08 -17.18
CA GLU A 501 -3.92 30.09 -18.24
C GLU A 501 -3.26 28.86 -17.60
N SER A 502 -3.95 27.70 -17.57
CA SER A 502 -3.53 26.55 -16.75
C SER A 502 -3.46 25.22 -17.51
N GLY A 503 -2.61 24.31 -17.04
CA GLY A 503 -2.50 22.94 -17.54
C GLY A 503 -1.90 21.97 -16.52
N THR A 504 -1.86 20.68 -16.84
CA THR A 504 -1.22 19.71 -15.93
C THR A 504 0.30 19.77 -15.98
N LEU A 505 0.95 19.58 -14.83
CA LEU A 505 2.41 19.55 -14.70
C LEU A 505 3.02 18.51 -15.66
N GLN A 506 2.51 17.28 -15.66
CA GLN A 506 3.00 16.22 -16.54
C GLN A 506 2.91 16.61 -18.03
N ARG A 507 1.82 17.26 -18.47
CA ARG A 507 1.69 17.72 -19.87
C ARG A 507 2.70 18.81 -20.21
N HIS A 508 3.03 19.67 -19.25
CA HIS A 508 4.06 20.69 -19.42
C HIS A 508 5.46 20.07 -19.55
N LEU A 509 5.77 19.07 -18.72
CA LEU A 509 7.08 18.39 -18.72
C LEU A 509 7.32 17.51 -19.97
N VAL A 510 6.28 17.03 -20.64
CA VAL A 510 6.44 16.22 -21.87
C VAL A 510 6.63 17.07 -23.13
N ARG A 511 6.26 18.36 -23.10
CA ARG A 511 6.46 19.28 -24.25
C ARG A 511 7.93 19.62 -24.41
N GLU A 512 8.34 19.96 -25.63
CA GLU A 512 9.68 20.51 -25.88
C GLU A 512 9.87 21.81 -25.10
N LYS A 513 11.10 21.99 -24.55
CA LYS A 513 11.46 23.22 -23.86
C LYS A 513 11.42 24.36 -24.87
N ARG A 514 10.62 25.39 -24.57
CA ARG A 514 10.51 26.56 -25.44
C ARG A 514 11.84 27.32 -25.43
N PRO A 515 12.31 27.84 -26.59
CA PRO A 515 13.48 28.69 -26.63
C PRO A 515 13.27 29.93 -25.76
N ASP A 516 14.35 30.42 -25.15
CA ASP A 516 14.30 31.68 -24.41
C ASP A 516 14.11 32.84 -25.39
N ASN A 517 12.99 33.54 -25.25
CA ASN A 517 12.63 34.69 -26.07
C ASN A 517 12.62 36.00 -25.25
N GLY A 518 13.19 35.99 -24.04
CA GLY A 518 13.23 37.15 -23.14
C GLY A 518 11.92 37.48 -22.43
N GLN A 519 10.82 36.77 -22.72
CA GLN A 519 9.54 36.94 -22.04
C GLN A 519 9.63 36.43 -20.60
N LYS A 520 9.40 37.30 -19.61
CA LYS A 520 9.30 36.92 -18.20
C LYS A 520 8.05 36.07 -17.96
N ARG A 521 8.17 35.00 -17.19
CA ARG A 521 7.04 34.12 -16.84
C ARG A 521 6.95 33.88 -15.35
N LEU A 522 5.73 33.83 -14.84
CA LEU A 522 5.44 33.37 -13.49
C LEU A 522 4.69 32.03 -13.58
N TYR A 523 5.35 30.96 -13.17
CA TYR A 523 4.73 29.65 -13.05
C TYR A 523 4.11 29.50 -11.67
N ILE A 524 2.81 29.22 -11.60
CA ILE A 524 2.10 28.93 -10.35
C ILE A 524 1.84 27.44 -10.32
N LEU A 525 2.45 26.69 -9.40
CA LEU A 525 2.16 25.27 -9.21
C LEU A 525 1.19 25.09 -8.04
N ASP A 526 -0.09 24.88 -8.33
CA ASP A 526 -1.10 24.58 -7.31
C ASP A 526 -1.10 23.09 -6.93
N GLU A 527 -1.50 22.81 -5.68
CA GLU A 527 -1.42 21.48 -5.05
C GLU A 527 0.01 20.89 -5.13
N SER A 528 1.02 21.72 -4.84
CA SER A 528 2.46 21.36 -4.90
C SER A 528 2.85 20.15 -4.05
N SER A 529 2.08 19.79 -3.02
CA SER A 529 2.32 18.57 -2.23
C SER A 529 2.13 17.28 -3.04
N LEU A 530 1.38 17.34 -4.15
CA LEU A 530 1.13 16.21 -5.04
C LEU A 530 2.16 16.07 -6.17
N ALA A 531 3.18 16.95 -6.24
CA ALA A 531 4.26 16.86 -7.21
C ALA A 531 5.41 16.00 -6.66
N SER A 532 5.92 15.07 -7.47
CA SER A 532 7.05 14.21 -7.09
C SER A 532 8.40 14.94 -7.19
N THR A 533 9.42 14.41 -6.52
CA THR A 533 10.78 14.99 -6.55
C THR A 533 11.30 15.14 -7.97
N LYS A 534 11.11 14.11 -8.81
CA LYS A 534 11.50 14.15 -10.23
C LYS A 534 10.76 15.23 -11.00
N GLN A 535 9.43 15.33 -10.84
CA GLN A 535 8.64 16.34 -11.54
C GLN A 535 9.02 17.77 -11.14
N MET A 536 9.33 18.00 -9.86
CA MET A 536 9.81 19.29 -9.38
C MET A 536 11.19 19.61 -9.99
N ASN A 537 12.13 18.67 -9.93
CA ASN A 537 13.46 18.83 -10.52
C ASN A 537 13.37 19.16 -12.02
N ASP A 538 12.59 18.41 -12.79
CA ASP A 538 12.37 18.64 -14.22
C ASP A 538 11.76 20.02 -14.51
N LEU A 539 10.84 20.50 -13.65
CA LEU A 539 10.23 21.83 -13.77
C LEU A 539 11.30 22.92 -13.58
N LEU A 540 12.12 22.83 -12.54
CA LEU A 540 13.12 23.85 -12.23
C LEU A 540 14.20 23.96 -13.32
N HIS A 541 14.65 22.82 -13.87
CA HIS A 541 15.62 22.79 -14.98
C HIS A 541 15.06 23.34 -16.32
N ARG A 542 13.74 23.48 -16.43
CA ARG A 542 13.09 24.09 -17.59
C ARG A 542 12.97 25.60 -17.50
N LEU A 543 13.20 26.21 -16.34
CA LEU A 543 13.10 27.65 -16.16
C LEU A 543 14.20 28.40 -16.90
N HIS A 544 13.86 29.58 -17.42
CA HIS A 544 14.83 30.55 -17.93
C HIS A 544 15.29 31.51 -16.81
N GLY A 545 16.22 32.40 -17.11
CA GLY A 545 16.82 33.30 -16.10
C GLY A 545 15.82 34.23 -15.44
N ALA A 546 14.91 34.81 -16.23
CA ALA A 546 13.91 35.78 -15.77
C ALA A 546 12.60 35.15 -15.25
N ASP A 547 12.47 33.82 -15.32
CA ASP A 547 11.27 33.13 -14.86
C ASP A 547 11.19 33.10 -13.33
N ARG A 548 9.96 33.02 -12.82
CA ARG A 548 9.62 32.89 -11.39
C ARG A 548 8.72 31.68 -11.18
N VAL A 549 8.79 31.09 -9.99
CA VAL A 549 7.93 30.00 -9.57
C VAL A 549 7.28 30.32 -8.23
N LEU A 550 5.96 30.19 -8.17
CA LEU A 550 5.18 30.20 -6.94
C LEU A 550 4.63 28.80 -6.70
N LEU A 551 5.11 28.14 -5.64
CA LEU A 551 4.63 26.83 -5.19
C LEU A 551 3.49 27.02 -4.20
N VAL A 552 2.29 26.56 -4.54
CA VAL A 552 1.11 26.68 -3.69
C VAL A 552 0.68 25.31 -3.19
N GLY A 553 0.48 25.16 -1.89
CA GLY A 553 0.16 23.86 -1.33
C GLY A 553 -0.19 23.85 0.15
N ASP A 554 -0.28 22.65 0.68
CA ASP A 554 -0.50 22.35 2.09
C ASP A 554 0.24 21.07 2.45
N LYS A 555 1.31 21.18 3.23
CA LYS A 555 2.16 20.03 3.57
C LYS A 555 1.48 18.96 4.42
N ARG A 556 0.26 19.21 4.94
CA ARG A 556 -0.53 18.23 5.71
C ARG A 556 -1.54 17.46 4.85
N GLN A 557 -1.79 17.86 3.61
CA GLN A 557 -2.66 17.11 2.69
C GLN A 557 -1.94 15.93 2.06
N HIS A 558 -2.58 15.15 1.17
CA HIS A 558 -1.89 14.02 0.57
C HIS A 558 -0.66 14.46 -0.23
N GLU A 559 0.32 13.57 -0.23
CA GLU A 559 1.55 13.69 -1.01
C GLU A 559 1.38 13.01 -2.38
N ALA A 560 2.38 13.16 -3.24
CA ALA A 560 2.44 12.46 -4.51
C ALA A 560 2.33 10.93 -4.34
N VAL A 561 1.85 10.23 -5.37
CA VAL A 561 1.95 8.76 -5.43
C VAL A 561 3.35 8.32 -5.88
N GLU A 562 4.00 9.16 -6.68
CA GLU A 562 5.41 9.02 -7.06
C GLU A 562 6.32 9.51 -5.92
N ALA A 563 7.58 9.08 -5.98
CA ALA A 563 8.58 9.29 -4.94
C ALA A 563 8.88 10.76 -4.56
N GLY A 564 8.99 10.98 -3.25
CA GLY A 564 9.49 12.16 -2.57
C GLY A 564 8.44 13.21 -2.18
N ARG A 565 8.87 14.21 -1.41
CA ARG A 565 8.03 15.31 -0.88
C ARG A 565 8.68 16.69 -1.09
N PRO A 566 9.01 17.07 -2.34
CA PRO A 566 9.87 18.21 -2.63
C PRO A 566 9.32 19.55 -2.10
N TYR A 567 8.00 19.73 -2.07
CA TYR A 567 7.40 20.96 -1.53
C TYR A 567 7.75 21.18 -0.06
N GLN A 568 7.70 20.12 0.77
CA GLN A 568 8.07 20.20 2.17
C GLN A 568 9.60 20.35 2.32
N GLN A 569 10.39 19.57 1.58
CA GLN A 569 11.85 19.67 1.61
C GLN A 569 12.36 21.07 1.26
N LEU A 570 11.77 21.73 0.26
CA LEU A 570 12.14 23.09 -0.11
C LEU A 570 11.85 24.08 1.02
N GLN A 571 10.71 23.96 1.72
CA GLN A 571 10.42 24.79 2.90
C GLN A 571 11.43 24.56 4.02
N GLU A 572 11.75 23.30 4.33
CA GLU A 572 12.73 22.93 5.37
C GLU A 572 14.15 23.39 5.01
N ALA A 573 14.48 23.41 3.71
CA ALA A 573 15.75 23.91 3.20
C ALA A 573 15.87 25.44 3.12
N GLY A 574 14.80 26.18 3.50
CA GLY A 574 14.82 27.63 3.63
C GLY A 574 14.07 28.42 2.56
N MET A 575 13.20 27.78 1.75
CA MET A 575 12.37 28.50 0.77
C MET A 575 11.45 29.52 1.46
N GLN A 576 11.50 30.78 1.02
CA GLN A 576 10.62 31.82 1.53
C GLN A 576 9.15 31.45 1.27
N THR A 577 8.37 31.28 2.33
CA THR A 577 7.00 30.77 2.24
C THR A 577 6.04 31.69 2.99
N ALA A 578 5.09 32.29 2.28
CA ALA A 578 3.98 33.02 2.84
C ALA A 578 2.91 32.05 3.39
N ARG A 579 2.24 32.41 4.49
CA ARG A 579 1.32 31.50 5.20
C ARG A 579 -0.09 32.06 5.37
N LEU A 580 -1.08 31.32 4.87
CA LEU A 580 -2.50 31.56 5.09
C LEU A 580 -3.03 30.59 6.15
N HIS A 581 -3.26 31.10 7.36
CA HIS A 581 -3.63 30.30 8.54
C HIS A 581 -5.11 30.40 8.92
N GLU A 582 -5.82 31.42 8.43
CA GLU A 582 -7.23 31.64 8.76
C GLU A 582 -8.16 30.74 7.94
N VAL A 583 -8.85 29.81 8.60
CA VAL A 583 -9.84 28.93 7.96
C VAL A 583 -11.16 29.70 7.75
N VAL A 584 -11.54 29.91 6.49
CA VAL A 584 -12.77 30.66 6.10
C VAL A 584 -13.85 29.78 5.46
N ARG A 585 -13.54 28.52 5.14
CA ARG A 585 -14.45 27.58 4.47
C ARG A 585 -15.56 27.07 5.39
N GLN A 586 -15.21 26.62 6.60
CA GLN A 586 -16.14 26.04 7.55
C GLN A 586 -17.10 27.11 8.07
N LYS A 587 -18.40 26.83 7.96
CA LYS A 587 -19.50 27.72 8.38
C LYS A 587 -20.00 27.41 9.78
N ASP A 588 -19.88 26.15 10.19
CA ASP A 588 -20.14 25.74 11.56
C ASP A 588 -18.89 25.97 12.45
N PRO A 589 -18.99 26.75 13.55
CA PRO A 589 -17.88 27.01 14.45
C PRO A 589 -17.28 25.76 15.10
N ALA A 590 -18.11 24.77 15.44
CA ALA A 590 -17.64 23.54 16.08
C ALA A 590 -16.81 22.68 15.11
N LEU A 591 -17.24 22.56 13.86
CA LEU A 591 -16.45 21.93 12.81
C LEU A 591 -15.17 22.71 12.48
N LYS A 592 -15.24 24.06 12.52
CA LYS A 592 -14.07 24.90 12.26
C LYS A 592 -12.94 24.61 13.26
N GLU A 593 -13.26 24.49 14.54
CA GLU A 593 -12.27 24.16 15.58
C GLU A 593 -11.59 22.80 15.32
N VAL A 594 -12.36 21.78 14.95
CA VAL A 594 -11.84 20.45 14.58
C VAL A 594 -10.86 20.56 13.40
N VAL A 595 -11.23 21.31 12.36
CA VAL A 595 -10.38 21.48 11.17
C VAL A 595 -9.11 22.25 11.51
N GLU A 596 -9.17 23.22 12.42
CA GLU A 596 -7.99 23.95 12.93
C GLU A 596 -7.06 23.07 13.79
N GLN A 597 -7.62 22.13 14.58
CA GLN A 597 -6.84 21.12 15.29
C GLN A 597 -6.11 20.20 14.31
N LEU A 598 -6.81 19.64 13.33
CA LEU A 598 -6.21 18.80 12.27
C LEU A 598 -5.14 19.58 11.48
N ALA A 599 -5.43 20.84 11.14
CA ALA A 599 -4.50 21.70 10.42
C ALA A 599 -3.25 22.06 11.22
N ARG A 600 -3.25 21.94 12.55
CA ARG A 600 -2.06 22.06 13.40
C ARG A 600 -1.34 20.73 13.62
N GLY A 601 -1.99 19.61 13.31
CA GLY A 601 -1.48 18.26 13.52
C GLY A 601 -2.00 17.59 14.80
N ASP A 602 -2.90 18.23 15.54
CA ASP A 602 -3.56 17.64 16.70
C ASP A 602 -4.72 16.74 16.26
N VAL A 603 -4.39 15.60 15.64
CA VAL A 603 -5.40 14.66 15.12
C VAL A 603 -6.16 14.01 16.26
N ARG A 604 -5.47 13.59 17.33
CA ARG A 604 -6.12 12.96 18.48
C ARG A 604 -7.15 13.91 19.12
N GLY A 605 -6.77 15.16 19.37
CA GLY A 605 -7.70 16.17 19.91
C GLY A 605 -8.88 16.42 18.96
N ALA A 606 -8.63 16.53 17.66
CA ALA A 606 -9.68 16.71 16.66
C ALA A 606 -10.70 15.57 16.61
N ILE A 607 -10.25 14.31 16.66
CA ILE A 607 -11.15 13.16 16.64
C ILE A 607 -11.97 13.07 17.94
N VAL A 608 -11.36 13.38 19.08
CA VAL A 608 -12.09 13.46 20.37
C VAL A 608 -13.14 14.57 20.32
N ASN A 609 -12.81 15.74 19.78
CA ASN A 609 -13.75 16.85 19.63
C ASN A 609 -14.91 16.47 18.69
N LEU A 610 -14.65 15.84 17.54
CA LEU A 610 -15.71 15.31 16.65
C LEU A 610 -16.63 14.32 17.36
N ASP A 611 -16.09 13.42 18.18
CA ASP A 611 -16.88 12.44 18.94
C ASP A 611 -17.78 13.15 19.98
N GLN A 612 -17.24 14.13 20.71
CA GLN A 612 -18.00 14.96 21.66
C GLN A 612 -19.12 15.75 20.98
N GLN A 613 -18.93 16.15 19.72
CA GLN A 613 -19.96 16.79 18.90
C GLN A 613 -21.03 15.80 18.37
N GLY A 614 -20.92 14.51 18.67
CA GLY A 614 -21.84 13.47 18.18
C GLY A 614 -21.63 13.10 16.70
N ARG A 615 -20.47 13.43 16.12
CA ARG A 615 -20.15 13.23 14.70
C ARG A 615 -19.39 11.93 14.41
N VAL A 616 -19.17 11.09 15.42
CA VAL A 616 -18.53 9.77 15.26
C VAL A 616 -19.54 8.67 15.60
N ARG A 617 -19.85 7.83 14.61
CA ARG A 617 -20.75 6.70 14.72
C ARG A 617 -19.96 5.39 14.63
N GLU A 618 -20.06 4.56 15.65
CA GLU A 618 -19.49 3.22 15.65
C GLU A 618 -20.53 2.21 15.13
N ILE A 619 -20.15 1.45 14.12
CA ILE A 619 -20.91 0.32 13.57
C ILE A 619 -19.90 -0.77 13.25
N VAL A 620 -19.81 -1.78 14.12
CA VAL A 620 -18.79 -2.85 14.05
C VAL A 620 -18.88 -3.60 12.71
N GLY A 621 -20.09 -4.01 12.31
CA GLY A 621 -20.32 -4.75 11.06
C GLY A 621 -20.03 -3.92 9.82
N ARG A 622 -19.11 -4.38 8.95
CA ARG A 622 -18.75 -3.67 7.70
C ARG A 622 -19.98 -3.42 6.81
N GLU A 623 -20.78 -4.44 6.52
CA GLU A 623 -21.95 -4.30 5.64
C GLU A 623 -23.00 -3.35 6.21
N GLU A 624 -23.29 -3.46 7.51
CA GLU A 624 -24.22 -2.56 8.21
C GLU A 624 -23.72 -1.12 8.16
N ARG A 625 -22.41 -0.92 8.39
CA ARG A 625 -21.75 0.39 8.34
C ARG A 625 -21.86 1.02 6.97
N LEU A 626 -21.52 0.29 5.91
CA LEU A 626 -21.62 0.82 4.54
C LEU A 626 -23.09 1.08 4.14
N SER A 627 -24.02 0.24 4.59
CA SER A 627 -25.45 0.41 4.32
C SER A 627 -26.03 1.62 5.07
N GLU A 628 -25.59 1.90 6.30
CA GLU A 628 -25.96 3.11 7.03
C GLU A 628 -25.46 4.37 6.31
N ILE A 629 -24.20 4.38 5.86
CA ILE A 629 -23.64 5.49 5.07
C ILE A 629 -24.46 5.72 3.80
N ALA A 630 -24.86 4.64 3.11
CA ALA A 630 -25.68 4.72 1.91
C ALA A 630 -27.07 5.31 2.20
N ARG A 631 -27.71 4.87 3.29
CA ARG A 631 -29.00 5.41 3.76
C ARG A 631 -28.90 6.88 4.15
N GLU A 632 -27.81 7.30 4.79
CA GLU A 632 -27.54 8.68 5.20
C GLU A 632 -27.25 9.60 4.02
N TYR A 633 -26.49 9.13 3.03
CA TYR A 633 -26.31 9.84 1.76
C TYR A 633 -27.66 10.05 1.06
N ALA A 634 -28.47 9.00 0.95
CA ALA A 634 -29.74 9.06 0.23
C ALA A 634 -30.79 9.96 0.91
N ARG A 635 -30.62 10.30 2.20
CA ARG A 635 -31.46 11.30 2.89
C ARG A 635 -31.25 12.71 2.37
N GLU A 636 -30.02 13.04 2.02
CA GLU A 636 -29.64 14.38 1.60
C GLU A 636 -28.51 14.28 0.57
N PRO A 637 -28.82 13.83 -0.66
CA PRO A 637 -27.79 13.56 -1.67
C PRO A 637 -27.16 14.84 -2.21
N GLN A 638 -27.90 15.96 -2.19
CA GLN A 638 -27.40 17.24 -2.67
C GLN A 638 -26.38 17.81 -1.68
N GLY A 639 -25.25 18.29 -2.19
CA GLY A 639 -24.19 18.85 -1.34
C GLY A 639 -23.44 17.84 -0.47
N THR A 640 -23.76 16.54 -0.55
CA THR A 640 -23.11 15.49 0.26
C THR A 640 -22.01 14.77 -0.51
N LEU A 641 -20.85 14.57 0.13
CA LEU A 641 -19.74 13.78 -0.41
C LEU A 641 -19.40 12.60 0.50
N VAL A 642 -19.38 11.39 -0.07
CA VAL A 642 -18.91 10.20 0.65
C VAL A 642 -17.43 9.96 0.38
N ILE A 643 -16.63 9.85 1.43
CA ILE A 643 -15.19 9.64 1.35
C ILE A 643 -14.83 8.27 1.93
N SER A 644 -14.02 7.54 1.18
CA SER A 644 -13.51 6.22 1.52
C SER A 644 -11.98 6.20 1.54
N PRO A 645 -11.36 5.30 2.32
CA PRO A 645 -9.90 5.18 2.38
C PRO A 645 -9.34 4.48 1.14
N ASP A 646 -10.11 3.58 0.53
CA ASP A 646 -9.66 2.76 -0.60
C ASP A 646 -10.72 2.56 -1.70
N ASN A 647 -10.26 2.05 -2.85
CA ASN A 647 -11.11 1.83 -4.03
C ASN A 647 -12.10 0.67 -3.86
N GLU A 648 -11.85 -0.29 -2.96
CA GLU A 648 -12.76 -1.41 -2.71
C GLU A 648 -14.00 -0.90 -1.97
N SER A 649 -13.82 -0.26 -0.82
CA SER A 649 -14.91 0.36 -0.05
C SER A 649 -15.65 1.41 -0.89
N ARG A 650 -14.94 2.18 -1.74
CA ARG A 650 -15.59 3.12 -2.67
C ARG A 650 -16.59 2.44 -3.60
N ARG A 651 -16.20 1.31 -4.22
CA ARG A 651 -17.07 0.59 -5.16
C ARG A 651 -18.30 0.01 -4.46
N GLU A 652 -18.10 -0.55 -3.26
CA GLU A 652 -19.19 -1.08 -2.44
C GLU A 652 -20.18 0.02 -2.03
N LEU A 653 -19.67 1.16 -1.54
CA LEU A 653 -20.48 2.33 -1.20
C LEU A 653 -21.26 2.85 -2.42
N ASN A 654 -20.62 2.99 -3.58
CA ASN A 654 -21.30 3.40 -4.80
C ASN A 654 -22.46 2.48 -5.17
N ALA A 655 -22.25 1.16 -5.13
CA ALA A 655 -23.29 0.17 -5.43
C ALA A 655 -24.42 0.15 -4.39
N LEU A 656 -24.11 0.37 -3.11
CA LEU A 656 -25.12 0.48 -2.05
C LEU A 656 -25.93 1.76 -2.19
N ILE A 657 -25.26 2.91 -2.40
CA ILE A 657 -25.93 4.20 -2.61
C ILE A 657 -26.83 4.16 -3.84
N HIS A 658 -26.36 3.61 -4.96
CA HIS A 658 -27.19 3.43 -6.16
C HIS A 658 -28.50 2.69 -5.83
N ARG A 659 -28.41 1.54 -5.14
CA ARG A 659 -29.59 0.76 -4.75
C ARG A 659 -30.52 1.48 -3.78
N GLU A 660 -29.96 2.20 -2.81
CA GLU A 660 -30.75 3.01 -1.87
C GLU A 660 -31.49 4.16 -2.57
N MET A 661 -30.81 4.84 -3.49
CA MET A 661 -31.41 5.90 -4.32
C MET A 661 -32.50 5.35 -5.25
N GLN A 662 -32.33 4.14 -5.78
CA GLN A 662 -33.39 3.43 -6.52
C GLN A 662 -34.59 3.12 -5.62
N GLY A 663 -34.34 2.58 -4.43
CA GLY A 663 -35.39 2.24 -3.46
C GLY A 663 -36.27 3.43 -3.05
N ARG A 664 -35.70 4.64 -3.07
CA ARG A 664 -36.42 5.91 -2.81
C ARG A 664 -37.10 6.52 -4.03
N GLY A 665 -36.74 6.07 -5.23
CA GLY A 665 -37.25 6.61 -6.49
C GLY A 665 -36.49 7.81 -7.04
N ASP A 666 -35.40 8.25 -6.40
CA ASP A 666 -34.53 9.33 -6.88
C ASP A 666 -33.71 8.90 -8.11
N VAL A 667 -33.43 7.59 -8.21
CA VAL A 667 -32.81 6.95 -9.38
C VAL A 667 -33.78 5.96 -9.97
N SER A 668 -33.84 5.90 -11.31
CA SER A 668 -34.72 4.98 -12.01
C SER A 668 -34.40 3.52 -11.68
N GLN A 669 -35.45 2.70 -11.53
CA GLN A 669 -35.34 1.24 -11.39
C GLN A 669 -34.85 0.56 -12.68
N LYS A 670 -34.93 1.25 -13.83
CA LYS A 670 -34.49 0.70 -15.11
C LYS A 670 -32.98 0.85 -15.26
N GLN A 671 -32.30 -0.30 -15.19
CA GLN A 671 -30.85 -0.38 -15.33
C GLN A 671 -30.42 -0.72 -16.75
N TYR A 672 -29.30 -0.12 -17.17
CA TYR A 672 -28.64 -0.35 -18.44
C TYR A 672 -27.23 -0.88 -18.18
N LYS A 673 -26.95 -2.10 -18.64
CA LYS A 673 -25.63 -2.74 -18.50
C LYS A 673 -24.71 -2.25 -19.59
N LEU A 674 -23.72 -1.44 -19.22
CA LEU A 674 -22.76 -0.84 -20.12
C LEU A 674 -21.34 -1.32 -19.79
N ARG A 675 -20.48 -1.44 -20.81
CA ARG A 675 -19.07 -1.78 -20.63
C ARG A 675 -18.27 -0.50 -20.36
N VAL A 676 -17.44 -0.55 -19.32
CA VAL A 676 -16.56 0.56 -18.92
C VAL A 676 -15.18 0.04 -18.57
N LEU A 677 -14.19 0.93 -18.63
CA LEU A 677 -12.79 0.63 -18.36
C LEU A 677 -12.40 1.13 -16.97
N ASN A 678 -12.00 0.20 -16.11
CA ASN A 678 -11.39 0.52 -14.81
C ASN A 678 -9.87 0.54 -14.97
N SER A 679 -9.23 1.65 -14.64
CA SER A 679 -7.78 1.79 -14.72
C SER A 679 -7.07 0.84 -13.74
N ARG A 680 -6.04 0.15 -14.24
CA ARG A 680 -5.10 -0.66 -13.44
C ARG A 680 -4.05 0.23 -12.76
N GLN A 681 -4.50 1.06 -11.82
CA GLN A 681 -3.67 2.06 -11.13
C GLN A 681 -2.59 1.43 -10.24
N GLU A 682 -2.74 0.16 -9.89
CA GLU A 682 -1.75 -0.62 -9.15
C GLU A 682 -0.47 -0.85 -9.96
N MET A 683 -0.53 -0.84 -11.30
CA MET A 683 0.63 -1.04 -12.18
C MET A 683 1.51 0.22 -12.27
N THR A 684 2.75 0.07 -11.81
CA THR A 684 3.85 1.03 -12.03
C THR A 684 4.25 1.10 -13.51
N GLY A 685 5.10 2.06 -13.86
CA GLY A 685 5.77 2.09 -15.15
C GLY A 685 6.62 0.84 -15.38
N ALA A 686 7.33 0.38 -14.34
CA ALA A 686 8.08 -0.87 -14.36
C ALA A 686 7.15 -2.08 -14.63
N ASP A 687 6.00 -2.17 -13.95
CA ASP A 687 5.04 -3.26 -14.15
C ASP A 687 4.56 -3.37 -15.61
N ARG A 688 4.33 -2.24 -16.29
CA ARG A 688 3.89 -2.18 -17.69
C ARG A 688 4.95 -2.66 -18.69
N GLN A 689 6.20 -2.81 -18.28
CA GLN A 689 7.24 -3.37 -19.14
C GLN A 689 7.27 -4.89 -19.12
N TRP A 690 6.47 -5.53 -18.26
CA TRP A 690 6.51 -6.96 -18.04
C TRP A 690 5.19 -7.63 -18.41
N ALA A 691 5.25 -8.55 -19.38
CA ALA A 691 4.09 -9.29 -19.87
C ALA A 691 3.35 -10.01 -18.74
N GLY A 692 4.06 -10.58 -17.77
CA GLY A 692 3.46 -11.27 -16.62
C GLY A 692 2.63 -10.40 -15.66
N GLN A 693 2.58 -9.08 -15.86
CA GLN A 693 1.66 -8.20 -15.13
C GLN A 693 0.33 -7.96 -15.87
N TYR A 694 0.24 -8.34 -17.15
CA TYR A 694 -0.96 -8.26 -17.96
C TYR A 694 -1.80 -9.53 -17.78
N GLU A 695 -3.11 -9.37 -17.92
CA GLU A 695 -4.07 -10.46 -17.94
C GLU A 695 -4.77 -10.52 -19.32
N GLU A 696 -5.15 -11.73 -19.75
CA GLU A 696 -5.98 -11.87 -20.95
C GLU A 696 -7.31 -11.14 -20.75
N GLY A 697 -7.71 -10.36 -21.75
CA GLY A 697 -8.86 -9.46 -21.69
C GLY A 697 -8.54 -8.04 -21.18
N ASP A 698 -7.32 -7.77 -20.70
CA ASP A 698 -6.91 -6.40 -20.40
C ASP A 698 -7.02 -5.52 -21.65
N VAL A 699 -7.35 -4.25 -21.45
CA VAL A 699 -7.42 -3.24 -22.51
C VAL A 699 -6.25 -2.28 -22.37
N VAL A 700 -5.46 -2.15 -23.43
CA VAL A 700 -4.29 -1.27 -23.50
C VAL A 700 -4.63 -0.06 -24.36
N ARG A 701 -4.41 1.14 -23.83
CA ARG A 701 -4.51 2.41 -24.57
C ARG A 701 -3.12 2.98 -24.84
N TYR A 702 -2.80 3.26 -26.10
CA TYR A 702 -1.48 3.72 -26.52
C TYR A 702 -1.41 5.25 -26.61
N MET A 703 -0.98 5.95 -25.56
CA MET A 703 -1.03 7.43 -25.55
C MET A 703 -0.14 8.08 -26.62
N ARG A 704 0.96 7.42 -27.02
CA ARG A 704 1.90 7.91 -28.05
C ARG A 704 1.80 7.15 -29.38
N GLY A 705 1.08 6.03 -29.43
CA GLY A 705 1.10 5.11 -30.57
C GLY A 705 2.48 4.48 -30.83
N SER A 706 2.61 3.82 -31.98
CA SER A 706 3.86 3.27 -32.50
C SER A 706 3.81 3.21 -34.03
N LYS A 707 4.58 4.08 -34.69
CA LYS A 707 4.69 4.07 -36.16
C LYS A 707 5.23 2.75 -36.70
N VAL A 708 6.20 2.15 -36.01
CA VAL A 708 6.83 0.88 -36.41
C VAL A 708 5.80 -0.26 -36.41
N MET A 709 4.81 -0.19 -35.53
CA MET A 709 3.76 -1.21 -35.41
C MET A 709 2.44 -0.80 -36.08
N GLY A 710 2.38 0.40 -36.65
CA GLY A 710 1.16 0.97 -37.22
C GLY A 710 0.05 1.18 -36.18
N ILE A 711 0.40 1.46 -34.93
CA ILE A 711 -0.54 1.77 -33.83
C ILE A 711 -0.65 3.28 -33.72
N GLU A 712 -1.86 3.81 -33.76
CA GLU A 712 -2.09 5.25 -33.70
C GLU A 712 -2.12 5.79 -32.25
N PRO A 713 -1.75 7.06 -32.01
CA PRO A 713 -1.89 7.67 -30.69
C PRO A 713 -3.35 7.71 -30.24
N GLY A 714 -3.63 7.16 -29.07
CA GLY A 714 -4.95 7.09 -28.45
C GLY A 714 -5.71 5.79 -28.71
N GLU A 715 -5.21 4.93 -29.62
CA GLU A 715 -5.82 3.65 -30.00
C GLU A 715 -5.92 2.67 -28.82
N TYR A 716 -6.98 1.86 -28.81
CA TYR A 716 -7.19 0.75 -27.87
C TYR A 716 -6.91 -0.60 -28.53
N ALA A 717 -6.40 -1.53 -27.73
CA ALA A 717 -6.29 -2.94 -28.11
C ALA A 717 -6.56 -3.82 -26.90
N ARG A 718 -7.08 -5.03 -27.13
CA ARG A 718 -7.32 -6.04 -26.10
C ARG A 718 -6.15 -7.01 -26.04
N VAL A 719 -5.70 -7.40 -24.85
CA VAL A 719 -4.71 -8.47 -24.67
C VAL A 719 -5.41 -9.80 -24.91
N ASP A 720 -4.96 -10.53 -25.94
CA ASP A 720 -5.47 -11.85 -26.31
C ASP A 720 -4.66 -12.96 -25.62
N ARG A 721 -3.33 -12.83 -25.61
CA ARG A 721 -2.43 -13.83 -25.02
C ARG A 721 -1.24 -13.18 -24.32
N VAL A 722 -0.81 -13.77 -23.21
CA VAL A 722 0.36 -13.33 -22.44
C VAL A 722 1.41 -14.45 -22.40
N ASP A 723 2.65 -14.14 -22.74
CA ASP A 723 3.81 -15.01 -22.57
C ASP A 723 4.83 -14.36 -21.61
N PRO A 724 4.77 -14.70 -20.31
CA PRO A 724 5.70 -14.16 -19.33
C PRO A 724 7.14 -14.66 -19.50
N ARG A 725 7.37 -15.81 -20.17
CA ARG A 725 8.70 -16.41 -20.31
C ARG A 725 9.52 -15.64 -21.35
N GLU A 726 8.91 -15.32 -22.48
CA GLU A 726 9.54 -14.49 -23.52
C GLU A 726 9.34 -12.99 -23.33
N ASN A 727 8.62 -12.59 -22.27
CA ASN A 727 8.16 -11.24 -22.03
C ASN A 727 7.37 -10.65 -23.21
N ARG A 728 6.40 -11.38 -23.75
CA ARG A 728 5.59 -10.96 -24.90
C ARG A 728 4.12 -10.90 -24.55
N ILE A 729 3.42 -9.92 -25.11
CA ILE A 729 1.96 -9.88 -25.14
C ILE A 729 1.47 -9.89 -26.58
N THR A 730 0.38 -10.60 -26.83
CA THR A 730 -0.35 -10.56 -28.09
C THR A 730 -1.61 -9.74 -27.87
N ILE A 731 -1.77 -8.70 -28.66
CA ILE A 731 -2.94 -7.83 -28.63
C ILE A 731 -3.78 -8.03 -29.88
N GLU A 732 -5.09 -7.84 -29.74
CA GLU A 732 -6.05 -7.69 -30.82
C GLU A 732 -6.52 -6.23 -30.86
N ARG A 733 -6.32 -5.60 -32.02
CA ARG A 733 -6.72 -4.21 -32.27
C ARG A 733 -8.18 -4.13 -32.70
N GLU A 734 -8.76 -2.92 -32.69
CA GLU A 734 -10.15 -2.70 -33.12
C GLU A 734 -10.43 -3.12 -34.57
N ASN A 735 -9.40 -3.10 -35.44
CA ASN A 735 -9.50 -3.57 -36.82
C ASN A 735 -9.36 -5.10 -36.97
N GLY A 736 -9.30 -5.85 -35.86
CA GLY A 736 -9.12 -7.30 -35.83
C GLY A 736 -7.69 -7.79 -36.09
N VAL A 737 -6.72 -6.89 -36.28
CA VAL A 737 -5.32 -7.27 -36.48
C VAL A 737 -4.70 -7.69 -35.15
N GLN A 738 -4.19 -8.92 -35.11
CA GLN A 738 -3.39 -9.40 -33.99
C GLN A 738 -1.91 -9.04 -34.15
N GLN A 739 -1.29 -8.57 -33.07
CA GLN A 739 0.14 -8.24 -33.05
C GLN A 739 0.78 -8.70 -31.74
N THR A 740 1.94 -9.35 -31.84
CA THR A 740 2.74 -9.77 -30.68
C THR A 740 3.96 -8.87 -30.53
N TYR A 741 4.22 -8.38 -29.31
CA TYR A 741 5.38 -7.57 -29.02
C TYR A 741 5.84 -7.70 -27.56
N ASP A 742 7.07 -7.27 -27.32
CA ASP A 742 7.63 -7.13 -25.97
C ASP A 742 7.23 -5.78 -25.37
N PRO A 743 6.50 -5.74 -24.23
CA PRO A 743 6.03 -4.49 -23.63
C PRO A 743 7.12 -3.45 -23.39
N ARG A 744 8.39 -3.86 -23.21
CA ARG A 744 9.55 -2.94 -23.08
C ARG A 744 9.73 -2.02 -24.28
N ARG A 745 9.26 -2.42 -25.47
CA ARG A 745 9.43 -1.66 -26.71
C ARG A 745 8.44 -0.51 -26.85
N LEU A 746 7.35 -0.50 -26.08
CA LEU A 746 6.32 0.52 -26.15
C LEU A 746 6.19 1.25 -24.81
N SER A 747 6.33 2.57 -24.83
CA SER A 747 6.17 3.43 -23.66
C SER A 747 4.90 4.26 -23.74
N GLY A 748 4.40 4.75 -22.59
CA GLY A 748 3.21 5.60 -22.54
C GLY A 748 1.90 4.83 -22.77
N VAL A 749 1.84 3.57 -22.33
CA VAL A 749 0.61 2.77 -22.34
C VAL A 749 -0.16 2.94 -21.03
N ALA A 750 -1.49 2.97 -21.10
CA ALA A 750 -2.37 2.83 -19.95
C ALA A 750 -3.13 1.51 -20.06
N VAL A 751 -3.25 0.78 -18.95
CA VAL A 751 -3.87 -0.56 -18.91
C VAL A 751 -5.15 -0.50 -18.07
N TYR A 752 -6.17 -1.19 -18.53
CA TYR A 752 -7.50 -1.19 -17.96
C TYR A 752 -8.08 -2.61 -17.90
N HIS A 753 -8.92 -2.86 -16.90
CA HIS A 753 -9.85 -3.98 -16.94
C HIS A 753 -11.19 -3.52 -17.52
N GLU A 754 -11.72 -4.28 -18.47
CA GLU A 754 -13.10 -4.11 -18.94
C GLU A 754 -14.06 -4.72 -17.92
N VAL A 755 -15.02 -3.93 -17.45
CA VAL A 755 -16.06 -4.39 -16.53
C VAL A 755 -17.44 -4.00 -17.04
N GLN A 756 -18.46 -4.80 -16.70
CA GLN A 756 -19.84 -4.38 -16.86
C GLN A 756 -20.28 -3.58 -15.65
N ARG A 757 -20.95 -2.46 -15.90
CA ARG A 757 -21.53 -1.58 -14.89
C ARG A 757 -22.96 -1.23 -15.28
N GLU A 758 -23.83 -1.20 -14.29
CA GLU A 758 -25.21 -0.78 -14.45
C GLU A 758 -25.29 0.73 -14.28
N PHE A 759 -26.02 1.41 -15.16
CA PHE A 759 -26.35 2.82 -15.02
C PHE A 759 -27.85 3.00 -15.22
N SER A 760 -28.40 4.00 -14.55
CA SER A 760 -29.81 4.36 -14.55
C SER A 760 -29.93 5.88 -14.67
N GLN A 761 -31.08 6.34 -15.16
CA GLN A 761 -31.40 7.76 -15.12
C GLN A 761 -31.45 8.24 -13.67
N GLY A 762 -30.86 9.41 -13.40
CA GLY A 762 -30.66 9.97 -12.05
C GLY A 762 -29.32 9.58 -11.42
N ASP A 763 -28.54 8.68 -12.02
CA ASP A 763 -27.28 8.24 -11.42
C ASP A 763 -26.26 9.37 -11.34
N ARG A 764 -25.58 9.45 -10.19
CA ARG A 764 -24.41 10.29 -10.01
C ARG A 764 -23.19 9.61 -10.61
N VAL A 765 -22.48 10.27 -11.51
CA VAL A 765 -21.36 9.68 -12.26
C VAL A 765 -20.13 10.60 -12.28
N GLN A 766 -18.98 10.00 -12.52
CA GLN A 766 -17.70 10.68 -12.70
C GLN A 766 -16.96 10.15 -13.93
N PHE A 767 -16.33 11.03 -14.69
CA PHE A 767 -15.44 10.62 -15.77
C PHE A 767 -14.11 10.10 -15.20
N THR A 768 -13.62 8.97 -15.71
CA THR A 768 -12.40 8.31 -15.20
C THR A 768 -11.16 8.58 -16.07
N SER A 769 -11.32 9.30 -17.18
CA SER A 769 -10.26 9.72 -18.10
C SER A 769 -10.64 11.06 -18.74
N PRO A 770 -9.67 11.97 -18.99
CA PRO A 770 -9.98 13.22 -19.69
C PRO A 770 -10.28 12.95 -21.18
N SER A 771 -11.23 13.70 -21.74
CA SER A 771 -11.54 13.70 -23.18
C SER A 771 -11.57 15.12 -23.71
N ARG A 772 -10.77 15.38 -24.75
CA ARG A 772 -10.73 16.69 -25.41
C ARG A 772 -11.98 16.95 -26.23
N GLU A 773 -12.48 15.91 -26.90
CA GLU A 773 -13.68 15.96 -27.74
C GLU A 773 -14.92 16.29 -26.91
N LEU A 774 -15.06 15.65 -25.74
CA LEU A 774 -16.18 15.90 -24.83
C LEU A 774 -15.95 17.13 -23.93
N HIS A 775 -14.77 17.75 -24.00
CA HIS A 775 -14.33 18.81 -23.08
C HIS A 775 -14.52 18.43 -21.60
N VAL A 776 -14.21 17.18 -21.22
CA VAL A 776 -14.33 16.70 -19.83
C VAL A 776 -12.96 16.40 -19.24
N THR A 777 -12.82 16.67 -17.95
CA THR A 777 -11.63 16.40 -17.15
C THR A 777 -11.77 15.10 -16.36
N ASN A 778 -10.65 14.52 -15.94
CA ASN A 778 -10.67 13.35 -15.06
C ASN A 778 -11.29 13.72 -13.70
N ARG A 779 -12.22 12.89 -13.23
CA ARG A 779 -12.98 13.06 -11.98
C ARG A 779 -13.94 14.25 -11.97
N GLU A 780 -14.33 14.73 -13.14
CA GLU A 780 -15.45 15.67 -13.28
C GLU A 780 -16.76 14.93 -13.01
N LEU A 781 -17.64 15.55 -12.23
CA LEU A 781 -18.89 14.96 -11.74
C LEU A 781 -20.09 15.46 -12.56
N GLY A 782 -21.09 14.59 -12.69
CA GLY A 782 -22.35 14.90 -13.32
C GLY A 782 -23.44 13.90 -12.95
N THR A 783 -24.63 14.11 -13.49
CA THR A 783 -25.82 13.30 -13.25
C THR A 783 -26.38 12.81 -14.59
N VAL A 784 -26.72 11.52 -14.68
CA VAL A 784 -27.28 10.91 -15.89
C VAL A 784 -28.73 11.39 -16.08
N GLU A 785 -28.99 12.17 -17.13
CA GLU A 785 -30.33 12.58 -17.54
C GLU A 785 -30.96 11.58 -18.52
N GLY A 786 -30.13 10.92 -19.33
CA GLY A 786 -30.58 9.95 -20.32
C GLY A 786 -29.58 8.81 -20.51
N VAL A 787 -30.09 7.59 -20.66
CA VAL A 787 -29.29 6.39 -20.93
C VAL A 787 -30.10 5.39 -21.77
N SER A 788 -29.42 4.71 -22.70
CA SER A 788 -30.04 3.75 -23.63
C SER A 788 -29.25 2.43 -23.74
N ASN A 789 -29.92 1.36 -24.21
CA ASN A 789 -29.28 0.06 -24.47
C ASN A 789 -28.21 0.12 -25.57
N ALA A 790 -28.29 1.12 -26.46
CA ALA A 790 -27.27 1.36 -27.49
C ALA A 790 -25.98 1.97 -26.93
N GLY A 791 -25.98 2.40 -25.66
CA GLY A 791 -24.82 3.01 -25.01
C GLY A 791 -24.78 4.53 -25.09
N ASN A 792 -25.80 5.19 -25.67
CA ASN A 792 -25.90 6.64 -25.67
C ASN A 792 -26.23 7.14 -24.25
N LEU A 793 -25.46 8.11 -23.76
CA LEU A 793 -25.58 8.76 -22.47
C LEU A 793 -25.73 10.27 -22.65
N GLU A 794 -26.56 10.86 -21.81
CA GLU A 794 -26.74 12.30 -21.64
C GLU A 794 -26.49 12.63 -20.16
N ILE A 795 -25.46 13.42 -19.90
CA ILE A 795 -25.00 13.77 -18.55
C ILE A 795 -25.08 15.28 -18.36
N ARG A 796 -25.76 15.71 -17.30
CA ARG A 796 -25.69 17.07 -16.78
C ARG A 796 -24.49 17.20 -15.85
N MET A 797 -23.48 17.96 -16.26
CA MET A 797 -22.32 18.26 -15.43
C MET A 797 -22.71 19.22 -14.30
N ASP A 798 -21.95 19.21 -13.21
CA ASP A 798 -22.15 20.16 -12.10
C ASP A 798 -21.98 21.62 -12.49
N SER A 799 -21.21 21.87 -13.55
CA SER A 799 -21.06 23.19 -14.17
C SER A 799 -22.34 23.66 -14.91
N GLY A 800 -23.38 22.83 -14.98
CA GLY A 800 -24.62 23.07 -15.73
C GLY A 800 -24.55 22.66 -17.21
N ARG A 801 -23.34 22.39 -17.72
CA ARG A 801 -23.12 21.94 -19.10
C ARG A 801 -23.69 20.54 -19.32
N GLU A 802 -24.20 20.30 -20.51
CA GLU A 802 -24.68 18.99 -20.94
C GLU A 802 -23.65 18.29 -21.81
N VAL A 803 -23.44 16.99 -21.59
CA VAL A 803 -22.48 16.17 -22.34
C VAL A 803 -23.21 14.93 -22.86
N ARG A 804 -23.20 14.76 -24.18
CA ARG A 804 -23.80 13.61 -24.87
C ARG A 804 -22.71 12.81 -25.58
N PHE A 805 -22.70 11.49 -25.38
CA PHE A 805 -21.72 10.61 -26.00
C PHE A 805 -22.18 9.15 -25.99
N ASN A 806 -21.49 8.30 -26.77
CA ASN A 806 -21.66 6.86 -26.69
C ASN A 806 -20.57 6.24 -25.81
N ILE A 807 -20.97 5.48 -24.79
CA ILE A 807 -20.04 4.81 -23.86
C ILE A 807 -19.11 3.82 -24.55
N ARG A 808 -19.47 3.28 -25.72
CA ARG A 808 -18.64 2.34 -26.47
C ARG A 808 -17.42 3.02 -27.09
N GLU A 809 -17.55 4.30 -27.44
CA GLU A 809 -16.46 5.13 -27.98
C GLU A 809 -15.65 5.80 -26.85
N HIS A 810 -16.31 6.11 -25.74
CA HIS A 810 -15.68 6.68 -24.54
C HIS A 810 -16.00 5.88 -23.27
N PRO A 811 -15.40 4.69 -23.07
CA PRO A 811 -15.76 3.77 -21.98
C PRO A 811 -15.19 4.19 -20.61
N HIS A 812 -15.07 5.49 -20.32
CA HIS A 812 -14.39 6.03 -19.13
C HIS A 812 -15.37 6.71 -18.17
N LEU A 813 -16.26 5.91 -17.57
CA LEU A 813 -17.29 6.37 -16.64
C LEU A 813 -17.41 5.44 -15.43
N ASP A 814 -17.60 6.02 -14.24
CA ASP A 814 -17.89 5.31 -12.99
C ASP A 814 -18.95 6.08 -12.19
N TYR A 815 -19.49 5.47 -11.15
CA TYR A 815 -20.34 6.17 -10.19
C TYR A 815 -19.55 7.27 -9.47
N GLY A 816 -20.26 8.36 -9.17
CA GLY A 816 -19.74 9.58 -8.56
C GLY A 816 -20.25 9.84 -7.14
N TYR A 817 -20.93 8.88 -6.49
CA TYR A 817 -21.47 9.05 -5.14
C TYR A 817 -20.38 9.12 -4.06
N ALA A 818 -19.43 8.18 -4.15
CA ALA A 818 -18.31 8.04 -3.24
C ALA A 818 -16.96 8.19 -3.97
N VAL A 819 -16.01 8.80 -3.27
CA VAL A 819 -14.66 9.05 -3.76
C VAL A 819 -13.62 8.55 -2.74
N THR A 820 -12.38 8.35 -3.19
CA THR A 820 -11.26 8.12 -2.26
C THR A 820 -10.75 9.45 -1.70
N SER A 821 -10.15 9.44 -0.52
CA SER A 821 -9.58 10.66 0.10
C SER A 821 -8.57 11.40 -0.82
N HIS A 822 -7.67 10.69 -1.52
CA HIS A 822 -6.79 11.31 -2.52
C HIS A 822 -7.56 12.03 -3.63
N SER A 823 -8.68 11.47 -4.09
CA SER A 823 -9.49 12.07 -5.16
C SER A 823 -10.41 13.18 -4.68
N SER A 824 -10.70 13.26 -3.37
CA SER A 824 -11.43 14.37 -2.75
C SER A 824 -10.54 15.59 -2.46
N GLN A 825 -9.22 15.48 -2.63
CA GLN A 825 -8.33 16.62 -2.46
C GLN A 825 -8.69 17.77 -3.42
N GLY A 826 -8.68 19.00 -2.89
CA GLY A 826 -9.18 20.20 -3.57
C GLY A 826 -10.71 20.35 -3.61
N GLN A 827 -11.50 19.34 -3.23
CA GLN A 827 -12.97 19.41 -3.23
C GLN A 827 -13.53 20.10 -1.97
N THR A 828 -14.80 20.50 -2.08
CA THR A 828 -15.62 21.07 -1.01
C THR A 828 -17.03 20.50 -1.16
N ALA A 829 -17.69 20.20 -0.04
CA ALA A 829 -19.07 19.75 0.03
C ALA A 829 -19.73 20.39 1.26
N GLU A 830 -21.06 20.50 1.27
CA GLU A 830 -21.79 21.02 2.42
C GLU A 830 -21.68 20.05 3.59
N ARG A 831 -21.87 18.76 3.29
CA ARG A 831 -21.79 17.64 4.23
C ARG A 831 -20.83 16.57 3.73
N VAL A 832 -20.05 15.96 4.63
CA VAL A 832 -19.21 14.80 4.29
C VAL A 832 -19.46 13.61 5.19
N LEU A 833 -19.52 12.42 4.57
CA LEU A 833 -19.65 11.14 5.25
C LEU A 833 -18.37 10.34 5.03
N VAL A 834 -17.61 10.09 6.09
CA VAL A 834 -16.29 9.45 6.01
C VAL A 834 -16.40 8.03 6.54
N HIS A 835 -16.12 7.05 5.67
CA HIS A 835 -15.94 5.67 6.08
C HIS A 835 -14.54 5.46 6.63
N VAL A 836 -14.41 4.90 7.82
CA VAL A 836 -13.14 4.47 8.42
C VAL A 836 -13.26 3.02 8.84
N ASP A 837 -12.20 2.27 8.56
CA ASP A 837 -12.05 0.88 8.99
C ASP A 837 -10.68 0.77 9.66
N THR A 838 -10.66 0.67 10.98
CA THR A 838 -9.45 0.64 11.81
C THR A 838 -8.61 -0.62 11.58
N ASP A 839 -9.18 -1.66 10.96
CA ASP A 839 -8.44 -2.87 10.58
C ASP A 839 -7.58 -2.63 9.31
N LYS A 840 -7.76 -1.51 8.61
CA LYS A 840 -6.94 -1.16 7.44
C LYS A 840 -5.56 -0.64 7.87
N GLY A 841 -4.57 -0.89 7.02
CA GLY A 841 -3.18 -0.47 7.27
C GLY A 841 -2.99 1.04 7.31
N GLU A 842 -1.88 1.48 7.90
CA GLU A 842 -1.50 2.89 8.04
C GLU A 842 -1.34 3.65 6.72
N LEU A 843 -1.12 2.93 5.60
CA LEU A 843 -1.10 3.53 4.26
C LEU A 843 -2.44 4.15 3.87
N LEU A 844 -3.56 3.64 4.41
CA LEU A 844 -4.91 4.06 4.07
C LEU A 844 -5.58 4.88 5.16
N VAL A 845 -5.28 4.59 6.43
CA VAL A 845 -5.86 5.24 7.61
C VAL A 845 -4.73 5.89 8.42
N ASN A 846 -4.63 7.21 8.30
CA ASN A 846 -3.55 8.03 8.87
C ASN A 846 -3.99 9.50 9.03
N ASN A 847 -3.07 10.34 9.49
CA ASN A 847 -3.29 11.77 9.75
C ASN A 847 -3.73 12.56 8.51
N ARG A 848 -3.14 12.29 7.34
CA ARG A 848 -3.48 12.94 6.07
C ARG A 848 -4.88 12.56 5.63
N PHE A 849 -5.24 11.28 5.75
CA PHE A 849 -6.61 10.81 5.48
C PHE A 849 -7.63 11.51 6.39
N ALA A 850 -7.37 11.63 7.69
CA ALA A 850 -8.24 12.35 8.62
C ALA A 850 -8.43 13.81 8.20
N TYR A 851 -7.31 14.51 7.99
CA TYR A 851 -7.33 15.93 7.65
C TYR A 851 -8.02 16.21 6.32
N VAL A 852 -7.63 15.47 5.27
CA VAL A 852 -8.19 15.65 3.93
C VAL A 852 -9.66 15.30 3.91
N SER A 853 -10.13 14.29 4.65
CA SER A 853 -11.53 13.86 4.58
C SER A 853 -12.46 14.80 5.34
N VAL A 854 -12.11 15.19 6.58
CA VAL A 854 -12.95 16.05 7.42
C VAL A 854 -13.00 17.49 6.88
N SER A 855 -11.88 18.04 6.40
CA SER A 855 -11.80 19.43 5.94
C SER A 855 -12.57 19.75 4.64
N ARG A 856 -13.20 18.75 4.01
CA ARG A 856 -14.06 18.95 2.82
C ARG A 856 -15.45 19.45 3.17
N GLY A 857 -15.94 19.17 4.38
CA GLY A 857 -17.25 19.63 4.85
C GLY A 857 -17.26 21.12 5.20
N GLN A 858 -18.26 21.85 4.72
CA GLN A 858 -18.49 23.25 5.09
C GLN A 858 -19.33 23.36 6.35
N TYR A 859 -20.37 22.54 6.47
CA TYR A 859 -21.34 22.58 7.58
C TYR A 859 -21.23 21.33 8.46
N ASP A 860 -21.11 20.15 7.84
CA ASP A 860 -21.09 18.88 8.57
C ASP A 860 -20.02 17.90 8.06
N ALA A 861 -19.49 17.11 8.97
CA ALA A 861 -18.54 16.04 8.71
C ALA A 861 -18.74 14.92 9.72
N GLN A 862 -19.14 13.73 9.24
CA GLN A 862 -19.42 12.57 10.08
C GLN A 862 -18.47 11.42 9.77
N ILE A 863 -17.97 10.75 10.81
CA ILE A 863 -17.12 9.56 10.70
C ILE A 863 -17.93 8.31 11.09
N TYR A 864 -17.86 7.28 10.26
CA TYR A 864 -18.42 5.96 10.50
C TYR A 864 -17.27 4.96 10.65
N THR A 865 -17.10 4.37 11.83
CA THR A 865 -15.97 3.48 12.17
C THR A 865 -16.43 2.12 12.68
N ASN A 866 -15.61 1.08 12.57
CA ASN A 866 -15.80 -0.23 13.22
C ASN A 866 -15.40 -0.23 14.70
N ASP A 867 -14.47 0.65 15.10
CA ASP A 867 -13.99 0.76 16.48
C ASP A 867 -13.74 2.23 16.82
N ARG A 868 -14.50 2.80 17.77
CA ARG A 868 -14.34 4.19 18.22
C ARG A 868 -13.12 4.36 19.12
N SER A 869 -12.76 3.34 19.90
CA SER A 869 -11.68 3.42 20.88
C SER A 869 -10.30 3.50 20.21
N GLU A 870 -10.12 2.81 19.09
CA GLU A 870 -8.86 2.82 18.35
C GLU A 870 -8.79 3.93 17.27
N LEU A 871 -9.91 4.57 16.95
CA LEU A 871 -10.04 5.52 15.84
C LEU A 871 -9.00 6.66 15.90
N ALA A 872 -8.92 7.32 17.06
CA ALA A 872 -8.04 8.47 17.24
C ALA A 872 -6.56 8.09 17.10
N TRP A 873 -6.18 6.89 17.57
CA TRP A 873 -4.79 6.41 17.45
C TRP A 873 -4.45 6.01 16.01
N ASN A 874 -5.33 5.25 15.33
CA ASN A 874 -5.13 4.87 13.93
C ASN A 874 -5.04 6.09 13.00
N LEU A 875 -5.92 7.07 13.19
CA LEU A 875 -5.88 8.32 12.42
C LEU A 875 -4.73 9.25 12.80
N SER A 876 -4.06 9.07 13.94
CA SER A 876 -2.90 9.89 14.31
C SER A 876 -1.58 9.39 13.74
N ARG A 877 -1.55 8.21 13.10
CA ARG A 877 -0.33 7.66 12.49
C ARG A 877 0.17 8.59 11.39
N ASP A 878 1.48 8.81 11.36
CA ASP A 878 2.14 9.52 10.26
C ASP A 878 2.59 8.51 9.20
N ASN A 879 2.32 8.84 7.94
CA ASN A 879 2.71 8.04 6.78
C ASN A 879 3.28 8.94 5.67
N SER A 880 4.01 9.98 6.08
CA SER A 880 4.71 10.87 5.15
C SER A 880 5.81 10.11 4.41
N GLN A 881 5.98 10.43 3.13
CA GLN A 881 7.06 9.91 2.33
C GLN A 881 8.42 10.30 2.93
N ARG A 882 9.33 9.32 2.94
CA ARG A 882 10.73 9.54 3.31
C ARG A 882 11.47 10.23 2.17
N THR A 883 12.53 10.94 2.51
CA THR A 883 13.42 11.57 1.54
C THR A 883 14.81 10.95 1.65
N ALA A 884 15.56 10.93 0.55
CA ALA A 884 16.89 10.35 0.53
C ALA A 884 17.91 11.17 1.32
N THR A 885 17.75 12.50 1.35
CA THR A 885 18.70 13.46 1.96
C THR A 885 18.56 13.63 3.47
N GLU A 886 17.35 13.59 4.03
CA GLU A 886 17.14 13.67 5.49
C GLU A 886 17.81 12.49 6.20
N THR A 887 17.66 11.28 5.65
CA THR A 887 18.17 10.06 6.28
C THR A 887 19.71 10.00 6.26
N GLN A 888 20.38 10.64 5.28
CA GLN A 888 21.84 10.81 5.31
C GLN A 888 22.33 11.77 6.39
N GLN A 889 21.60 12.86 6.65
CA GLN A 889 21.98 13.84 7.69
C GLN A 889 21.85 13.25 9.10
N GLU A 890 20.83 12.43 9.35
CA GLU A 890 20.68 11.69 10.60
C GLU A 890 21.84 10.70 10.85
N GLN A 891 22.41 10.10 9.80
CA GLN A 891 23.62 9.26 9.93
C GLN A 891 24.88 10.06 10.24
N GLN A 892 25.04 11.25 9.67
CA GLN A 892 26.20 12.12 9.89
C GLN A 892 26.17 12.84 11.26
N ALA A 893 24.98 13.03 11.83
CA ALA A 893 24.77 13.71 13.11
C ALA A 893 25.08 12.88 14.37
N VAL A 894 25.54 11.63 14.24
CA VAL A 894 25.98 10.80 15.39
C VAL A 894 27.46 11.06 15.68
N PRO A 895 27.84 11.74 16.77
CA PRO A 895 29.25 11.90 17.11
C PRO A 895 29.77 10.57 17.67
N LYS A 896 30.94 10.12 17.19
CA LYS A 896 31.80 9.19 17.93
C LYS A 896 32.20 9.88 19.24
N ILE A 897 31.53 9.53 20.33
CA ILE A 897 32.06 9.79 21.67
C ILE A 897 32.44 8.43 22.24
N GLU A 898 33.71 8.06 22.05
CA GLU A 898 34.36 7.10 22.94
C GLU A 898 34.48 7.78 24.31
N PRO A 899 33.99 7.18 25.40
CA PRO A 899 34.34 7.64 26.73
C PRO A 899 35.79 7.25 27.00
N THR A 900 36.72 8.19 26.81
CA THR A 900 38.04 8.09 27.45
C THR A 900 37.82 7.99 28.95
N SER A 901 38.18 6.84 29.50
CA SER A 901 38.10 6.55 30.94
C SER A 901 38.96 7.55 31.72
N PRO A 902 38.50 8.03 32.89
CA PRO A 902 39.35 8.85 33.75
C PRO A 902 40.45 7.97 34.36
N GLN A 903 41.70 8.28 34.01
CA GLN A 903 42.87 7.75 34.72
C GLN A 903 42.78 8.15 36.20
N GLN A 904 42.94 7.16 37.06
CA GLN A 904 43.11 7.32 38.50
C GLN A 904 44.39 8.12 38.77
N GLU A 905 44.25 9.40 39.11
CA GLU A 905 45.30 10.13 39.80
C GLU A 905 45.28 9.76 41.28
N GLN A 906 46.35 9.10 41.69
CA GLN A 906 46.72 8.81 43.07
C GLN A 906 46.84 10.13 43.85
N GLY A 907 46.18 10.18 45.00
CA GLY A 907 46.36 11.27 45.94
C GLY A 907 47.78 11.30 46.46
N HIS A 908 48.49 12.40 46.17
CA HIS A 908 49.50 12.96 47.07
C HIS A 908 49.66 14.44 46.74
N ASN A 909 49.17 15.30 47.63
CA ASN A 909 49.62 16.68 47.67
C ASN A 909 49.73 17.13 49.13
N LEU A 910 50.97 17.22 49.61
CA LEU A 910 51.40 18.07 50.73
C LEU A 910 52.90 18.31 50.51
N GLY A 911 53.22 19.46 49.92
CA GLY A 911 54.59 19.85 49.61
C GLY A 911 54.66 21.31 49.17
N ILE A 912 54.74 22.19 50.16
CA ILE A 912 54.90 23.63 50.03
C ILE A 912 56.28 23.94 49.42
N GLY A 913 56.29 24.73 48.33
CA GLY A 913 57.27 25.77 47.97
C GLY A 913 58.76 25.44 47.84
N LEU A 914 59.33 25.67 46.65
CA LEU A 914 60.38 26.68 46.35
C LEU A 914 61.20 26.30 45.10
N ALA A 915 61.49 27.35 44.31
CA ALA A 915 62.44 27.48 43.18
C ALA A 915 62.02 26.90 41.81
#